data_AF-A0A7U2NDC3-F1
#
_entry.id   AF-A0A7U2NDC3-F1
#
_cell.length_a   1.000
_cell.length_b   1.000
_cell.length_c   1.000
_cell.angle_alpha   90.00
_cell.angle_beta   90.00
_cell.angle_gamma   90.00
#
_symmetry.space_group_name_H-M   'P 1'
#
loop_
_entity.id
_entity.type
_entity.pdbx_description
1 polymer ?
#
loop_
_entity_poly.entity_id
_entity_poly.type
_entity_poly.pdbx_seq_one_letter_code
_entity_poly.pdbx_strand_id
1 'polypeptide(L)'
;MNKETSKFDKVLNVSPFLGNVNHTPDASKDVVRNSKDISMPFADLTGNYQRNKGIPSKSFKDSKVYIVGSGIAGLSAAYYFIRDGHFLGKNIIFLDKLSVAGGSLDGAGNANDGYIIRGGREMEMTYENLWDIFQDIPALELPAPYSVLDEYRLLNDNDPNYSKARLIHNKGVVKDFSKFGLEKKDQLAIVKLLLKKKEDLDDLTIEDYFSKSFLQSNFWFLWRTMFAFENWHSLLECKLYMHRFLHTIDGMKDLSCLIFPKYNQYDTFVKPLTEHLKSKGVKIQFDTLVKDLDIQINSEGKIVKGIITKQNNKEVVIPVTKNDYVIVTTGSMTEDTSYGTNTKPAIAGLDNNESGESAGWELWKNLAAKSSVFGRPEKFCSSIEKSAWQSATLTCRPSDLTEKFKEYCVNDPYSGKTATGGIVTITDSNWLMSFTINRQPHYPTQPDDILVVWVYALYIDKPGNYVQKTMTQCTGNEILSELCYHLDLENQLENVIENTIVRTAFMPYITSMFLPRATGDRPEIVPEGCKNLGLVGQFVETKNDVVFTVESSVRTARTAVYKLLNSNKQVPDIAGTQYDIRQLLKATKALNDNMPFPGESILRKVLKNTYFEHILPNNDQTEEHHESFISEQFGKLQEWAKSL
;
A
#
# COMPACT_ATOMS: atom_id res chain seq x y z
N MET A 1 30.84 -27.86 4.91
CA MET A 1 30.27 -26.63 5.50
C MET A 1 30.95 -25.42 4.90
N ASN A 2 30.24 -24.29 4.82
CA ASN A 2 30.70 -23.07 4.19
C ASN A 2 31.82 -22.43 5.04
N LYS A 3 32.77 -21.71 4.41
CA LYS A 3 33.87 -21.04 5.12
C LYS A 3 33.36 -20.07 6.20
N GLU A 4 32.16 -19.52 6.00
CA GLU A 4 31.49 -18.58 6.90
C GLU A 4 31.01 -19.25 8.21
N THR A 5 30.66 -20.54 8.19
CA THR A 5 30.11 -21.23 9.38
C THR A 5 31.13 -22.05 10.15
N SER A 6 32.38 -22.14 9.68
CA SER A 6 33.36 -23.13 10.15
C SER A 6 33.65 -23.09 11.66
N LYS A 7 33.52 -21.91 12.29
CA LYS A 7 33.71 -21.76 13.75
C LYS A 7 32.52 -22.28 14.58
N PHE A 8 31.38 -22.53 13.95
CA PHE A 8 30.12 -22.93 14.59
C PHE A 8 29.68 -24.35 14.22
N ASP A 9 30.39 -25.03 13.31
CA ASP A 9 30.04 -26.36 12.81
C ASP A 9 29.74 -27.37 13.94
N LYS A 10 30.50 -27.34 15.04
CA LYS A 10 30.27 -28.24 16.20
C LYS A 10 28.85 -28.10 16.78
N VAL A 11 28.30 -26.89 16.80
CA VAL A 11 26.94 -26.60 17.31
C VAL A 11 25.90 -26.80 16.21
N LEU A 12 26.19 -26.29 15.02
CA LEU A 12 25.27 -26.31 13.88
C LEU A 12 24.95 -27.73 13.41
N ASN A 13 25.93 -28.65 13.44
CA ASN A 13 25.75 -30.03 12.98
C ASN A 13 24.84 -30.88 13.86
N VAL A 14 24.63 -30.46 15.11
CA VAL A 14 23.76 -31.16 16.07
C VAL A 14 22.49 -30.35 16.38
N SER A 15 22.29 -29.20 15.72
CA SER A 15 21.13 -28.34 15.95
C SER A 15 19.90 -28.86 15.22
N PRO A 16 18.75 -29.02 15.90
CA PRO A 16 17.50 -29.40 15.24
C PRO A 16 16.87 -28.24 14.42
N PHE A 17 17.36 -27.01 14.61
CA PHE A 17 16.78 -25.80 14.02
C PHE A 17 17.40 -25.42 12.67
N LEU A 18 18.62 -25.86 12.38
CA LEU A 18 19.34 -25.47 11.18
C LEU A 18 18.63 -25.97 9.92
N GLY A 19 18.35 -25.06 8.99
CA GLY A 19 17.68 -25.37 7.72
C GLY A 19 16.17 -25.59 7.81
N ASN A 20 15.58 -25.45 9.02
CA ASN A 20 14.14 -25.61 9.29
C ASN A 20 13.51 -24.31 9.79
N VAL A 21 14.04 -23.15 9.37
CA VAL A 21 13.51 -21.85 9.78
C VAL A 21 12.14 -21.63 9.15
N ASN A 22 11.13 -21.25 9.95
CA ASN A 22 9.90 -20.71 9.40
C ASN A 22 10.14 -19.26 8.95
N HIS A 23 10.33 -19.05 7.65
CA HIS A 23 10.62 -17.74 7.06
C HIS A 23 9.45 -16.75 7.15
N THR A 24 8.23 -17.24 7.36
CA THR A 24 6.98 -16.46 7.44
C THR A 24 6.16 -16.88 8.66
N PRO A 25 6.64 -16.59 9.88
CA PRO A 25 5.86 -16.84 11.08
C PRO A 25 4.53 -16.05 11.03
N ASP A 26 3.46 -16.61 11.60
CA ASP A 26 2.09 -16.08 11.51
C ASP A 26 1.60 -15.67 12.91
N ALA A 27 1.61 -14.36 13.19
CA ALA A 27 1.19 -13.82 14.48
C ALA A 27 -0.31 -14.01 14.76
N SER A 28 -1.12 -14.27 13.73
CA SER A 28 -2.56 -14.56 13.90
C SER A 28 -2.85 -15.96 14.43
N LYS A 29 -1.84 -16.85 14.44
CA LYS A 29 -1.97 -18.25 14.90
C LYS A 29 -1.00 -18.59 16.03
N ASP A 30 0.05 -17.80 16.22
CA ASP A 30 1.08 -18.07 17.21
C ASP A 30 0.55 -17.93 18.65
N VAL A 31 0.95 -18.84 19.53
CA VAL A 31 0.66 -18.76 20.97
C VAL A 31 1.96 -18.41 21.67
N VAL A 32 2.14 -17.11 21.91
CA VAL A 32 3.37 -16.53 22.43
C VAL A 32 3.70 -17.09 23.82
N ARG A 33 4.81 -17.84 23.90
CA ARG A 33 5.35 -18.39 25.16
C ARG A 33 6.86 -18.62 25.08
N ASN A 34 7.54 -18.53 26.21
CA ASN A 34 8.94 -18.93 26.29
C ASN A 34 9.05 -20.45 26.52
N SER A 35 9.81 -21.16 25.68
CA SER A 35 10.06 -22.60 25.80
C SER A 35 11.46 -22.95 25.31
N LYS A 36 12.03 -24.05 25.81
CA LYS A 36 13.30 -24.62 25.31
C LYS A 36 13.24 -24.99 23.82
N ASP A 37 12.04 -25.19 23.29
CA ASP A 37 11.80 -25.57 21.90
C ASP A 37 11.67 -24.36 20.96
N ILE A 38 11.69 -23.13 21.51
CA ILE A 38 11.56 -21.87 20.77
C ILE A 38 12.88 -21.11 20.87
N SER A 39 13.66 -21.15 19.80
CA SER A 39 14.95 -20.45 19.70
C SER A 39 14.86 -19.13 18.91
N MET A 40 13.80 -18.96 18.13
CA MET A 40 13.57 -17.77 17.30
C MET A 40 12.72 -16.73 18.05
N PRO A 41 12.81 -15.44 17.68
CA PRO A 41 11.84 -14.43 18.10
C PRO A 41 10.39 -14.82 17.80
N PHE A 42 9.45 -14.22 18.53
CA PHE A 42 8.01 -14.34 18.23
C PHE A 42 7.70 -13.75 16.85
N ALA A 43 6.58 -14.19 16.28
CA ALA A 43 6.23 -13.93 14.89
C ALA A 43 6.27 -12.45 14.47
N ASP A 44 5.84 -11.56 15.36
CA ASP A 44 5.73 -10.11 15.16
C ASP A 44 6.75 -9.31 15.99
N LEU A 45 7.76 -9.97 16.59
CA LEU A 45 8.82 -9.26 17.32
C LEU A 45 9.73 -8.53 16.33
N THR A 46 9.49 -7.24 16.17
CA THR A 46 10.33 -6.32 15.38
C THR A 46 11.50 -5.77 16.21
N GLY A 47 12.37 -4.98 15.57
CA GLY A 47 13.48 -4.30 16.23
C GLY A 47 14.87 -4.86 15.90
N ASN A 48 15.88 -4.32 16.58
CA ASN A 48 17.29 -4.48 16.18
C ASN A 48 17.81 -5.92 16.20
N TYR A 49 17.23 -6.81 17.00
CA TYR A 49 17.62 -8.23 16.98
C TYR A 49 17.37 -8.90 15.62
N GLN A 50 16.37 -8.41 14.88
CA GLN A 50 16.04 -8.87 13.52
C GLN A 50 17.00 -8.33 12.44
N ARG A 51 17.97 -7.45 12.78
CA ARG A 51 18.92 -6.83 11.83
C ARG A 51 20.16 -7.67 11.54
N ASN A 52 20.20 -8.93 11.98
CA ASN A 52 21.20 -9.89 11.50
C ASN A 52 21.10 -10.07 9.97
N LYS A 53 22.10 -10.70 9.33
CA LYS A 53 22.14 -10.87 7.87
C LYS A 53 21.97 -12.34 7.46
N GLY A 54 21.66 -12.55 6.19
CA GLY A 54 21.64 -13.88 5.59
C GLY A 54 23.01 -14.54 5.61
N ILE A 55 23.03 -15.85 5.84
CA ILE A 55 24.21 -16.72 5.81
C ILE A 55 23.92 -17.82 4.78
N PRO A 56 24.32 -17.62 3.51
CA PRO A 56 24.11 -18.60 2.47
C PRO A 56 24.72 -19.97 2.82
N SER A 57 23.95 -21.05 2.63
CA SER A 57 24.43 -22.41 2.86
C SER A 57 25.42 -22.90 1.80
N LYS A 58 25.42 -22.26 0.63
CA LYS A 58 26.30 -22.55 -0.51
C LYS A 58 26.64 -21.26 -1.27
N SER A 59 27.61 -21.36 -2.19
CA SER A 59 27.93 -20.25 -3.09
C SER A 59 26.92 -20.14 -4.24
N PHE A 60 26.54 -18.90 -4.57
CA PHE A 60 25.65 -18.56 -5.69
C PHE A 60 26.36 -17.77 -6.80
N LYS A 61 27.69 -17.84 -6.87
CA LYS A 61 28.50 -17.07 -7.84
C LYS A 61 28.16 -17.38 -9.30
N ASP A 62 27.68 -18.59 -9.59
CA ASP A 62 27.33 -19.04 -10.94
C ASP A 62 25.81 -19.10 -11.18
N SER A 63 25.01 -18.77 -10.16
CA SER A 63 23.55 -18.73 -10.23
C SER A 63 23.08 -17.38 -10.77
N LYS A 64 22.17 -17.40 -11.74
CA LYS A 64 21.46 -16.21 -12.23
C LYS A 64 20.14 -16.00 -11.50
N VAL A 65 19.69 -14.75 -11.47
CA VAL A 65 18.35 -14.37 -11.03
C VAL A 65 17.70 -13.55 -12.12
N TYR A 66 16.56 -14.00 -12.63
CA TYR A 66 15.72 -13.23 -13.54
C TYR A 66 14.53 -12.66 -12.77
N ILE A 67 14.28 -11.36 -12.92
CA ILE A 67 13.20 -10.67 -12.21
C ILE A 67 12.25 -10.04 -13.22
N VAL A 68 11.01 -10.49 -13.25
CA VAL A 68 9.96 -9.98 -14.14
C VAL A 68 9.25 -8.80 -13.47
N GLY A 69 9.44 -7.61 -14.05
CA GLY A 69 8.97 -6.32 -13.54
C GLY A 69 9.98 -5.61 -12.65
N SER A 70 10.32 -4.37 -13.00
CA SER A 70 11.24 -3.48 -12.25
C SER A 70 10.51 -2.48 -11.36
N GLY A 71 9.33 -2.85 -10.86
CA GLY A 71 8.67 -2.17 -9.74
C GLY A 71 9.37 -2.44 -8.40
N ILE A 72 8.90 -1.77 -7.34
CA ILE A 72 9.54 -1.82 -6.02
C ILE A 72 9.67 -3.24 -5.43
N ALA A 73 8.74 -4.15 -5.72
CA ALA A 73 8.84 -5.55 -5.31
C ALA A 73 10.05 -6.25 -5.96
N GLY A 74 10.21 -6.12 -7.27
CA GLY A 74 11.34 -6.69 -8.00
C GLY A 74 12.68 -6.09 -7.56
N LEU A 75 12.73 -4.75 -7.45
CA LEU A 75 13.93 -4.04 -6.97
C LEU A 75 14.33 -4.50 -5.55
N SER A 76 13.35 -4.68 -4.66
CA SER A 76 13.57 -5.19 -3.31
C SER A 76 14.09 -6.64 -3.30
N ALA A 77 13.59 -7.49 -4.21
CA ALA A 77 14.07 -8.87 -4.33
C ALA A 77 15.56 -8.89 -4.72
N ALA A 78 15.96 -8.07 -5.70
CA ALA A 78 17.36 -7.92 -6.09
C ALA A 78 18.23 -7.45 -4.92
N TYR A 79 17.75 -6.48 -4.15
CA TYR A 79 18.45 -6.00 -2.95
C TYR A 79 18.72 -7.13 -1.95
N TYR A 80 17.71 -7.92 -1.60
CA TYR A 80 17.87 -9.03 -0.65
C TYR A 80 18.69 -10.19 -1.22
N PHE A 81 18.61 -10.49 -2.52
CA PHE A 81 19.50 -11.47 -3.16
C PHE A 81 20.98 -11.07 -3.04
N ILE A 82 21.29 -9.78 -3.20
CA ILE A 82 22.65 -9.26 -3.01
C ILE A 82 23.02 -9.28 -1.53
N ARG A 83 22.20 -8.68 -0.67
CA ARG A 83 22.50 -8.46 0.75
C ARG A 83 22.62 -9.76 1.55
N ASP A 84 21.64 -10.65 1.39
CA ASP A 84 21.47 -11.82 2.25
C ASP A 84 21.73 -13.14 1.50
N GLY A 85 21.62 -13.14 0.16
CA GLY A 85 21.98 -14.27 -0.68
C GLY A 85 23.44 -14.24 -1.18
N HIS A 86 24.14 -13.13 -1.01
CA HIS A 86 25.49 -12.88 -1.54
C HIS A 86 25.62 -13.11 -3.06
N PHE A 87 24.54 -12.85 -3.81
CA PHE A 87 24.59 -12.89 -5.27
C PHE A 87 25.42 -11.73 -5.83
N LEU A 88 26.17 -11.99 -6.89
CA LEU A 88 26.85 -10.92 -7.63
C LEU A 88 25.79 -10.16 -8.43
N GLY A 89 25.77 -8.82 -8.36
CA GLY A 89 24.76 -8.02 -9.06
C GLY A 89 24.72 -8.29 -10.57
N LYS A 90 25.87 -8.57 -11.20
CA LYS A 90 25.98 -8.95 -12.62
C LYS A 90 25.19 -10.20 -13.02
N ASN A 91 24.78 -11.03 -12.05
CA ASN A 91 23.98 -12.23 -12.27
C ASN A 91 22.47 -11.96 -12.15
N ILE A 92 22.07 -10.74 -11.76
CA ILE A 92 20.68 -10.34 -11.60
C ILE A 92 20.26 -9.52 -12.82
N ILE A 93 19.20 -9.96 -13.50
CA ILE A 93 18.70 -9.38 -14.74
C ILE A 93 17.20 -9.14 -14.60
N PHE A 94 16.80 -7.88 -14.70
CA PHE A 94 15.39 -7.51 -14.80
C PHE A 94 14.90 -7.60 -16.24
N LEU A 95 13.67 -8.05 -16.40
CA LEU A 95 12.90 -8.05 -17.65
C LEU A 95 11.68 -7.16 -17.41
N ASP A 96 11.62 -6.00 -18.07
CA ASP A 96 10.52 -5.06 -17.93
C ASP A 96 9.83 -4.80 -19.28
N LYS A 97 8.50 -4.78 -19.26
CA LYS A 97 7.66 -4.45 -20.42
C LYS A 97 7.80 -2.98 -20.79
N LEU A 98 7.96 -2.09 -19.80
CA LEU A 98 8.02 -0.65 -20.00
C LEU A 98 9.44 -0.20 -20.36
N SER A 99 9.55 1.02 -20.89
CA SER A 99 10.81 1.67 -21.22
C SER A 99 11.50 2.34 -20.02
N VAL A 100 10.87 2.28 -18.84
CA VAL A 100 11.33 2.93 -17.61
C VAL A 100 11.01 2.05 -16.40
N ALA A 101 11.86 2.10 -15.38
CA ALA A 101 11.66 1.35 -14.15
C ALA A 101 10.64 2.02 -13.21
N GLY A 102 10.22 1.31 -12.17
CA GLY A 102 9.39 1.85 -11.08
C GLY A 102 7.95 1.32 -11.03
N GLY A 103 7.43 0.83 -12.15
CA GLY A 103 6.07 0.29 -12.21
C GLY A 103 5.04 1.32 -11.75
N SER A 104 4.25 1.00 -10.72
CA SER A 104 3.21 1.90 -10.19
C SER A 104 3.74 3.14 -9.46
N LEU A 105 5.02 3.18 -9.06
CA LEU A 105 5.64 4.35 -8.44
C LEU A 105 6.25 5.25 -9.52
N ASP A 106 5.41 5.74 -10.44
CA ASP A 106 5.83 6.66 -11.50
C ASP A 106 5.93 8.12 -11.02
N GLY A 107 6.69 8.89 -11.79
CA GLY A 107 6.81 10.33 -11.68
C GLY A 107 7.43 10.84 -12.98
N ALA A 108 6.58 11.19 -13.96
CA ALA A 108 7.03 11.60 -15.29
C ALA A 108 6.44 12.97 -15.68
N GLY A 109 6.74 13.41 -16.90
CA GLY A 109 6.34 14.72 -17.41
C GLY A 109 7.29 15.83 -16.99
N ASN A 110 6.92 17.07 -17.32
CA ASN A 110 7.72 18.26 -17.07
C ASN A 110 6.81 19.50 -16.96
N ALA A 111 7.37 20.64 -16.59
CA ALA A 111 6.61 21.88 -16.40
C ALA A 111 5.97 22.48 -17.68
N ASN A 112 6.45 22.09 -18.87
CA ASN A 112 5.93 22.60 -20.15
C ASN A 112 4.79 21.73 -20.71
N ASP A 113 4.95 20.41 -20.66
CA ASP A 113 3.98 19.43 -21.19
C ASP A 113 2.97 18.96 -20.12
N GLY A 114 3.22 19.30 -18.86
CA GLY A 114 2.48 18.81 -17.71
C GLY A 114 3.13 17.57 -17.08
N TYR A 115 3.22 17.62 -15.76
CA TYR A 115 3.59 16.45 -14.94
C TYR A 115 2.50 15.39 -14.96
N ILE A 116 2.88 14.15 -14.67
CA ILE A 116 1.96 13.03 -14.46
C ILE A 116 2.45 12.15 -13.31
N ILE A 117 1.55 11.97 -12.35
CA ILE A 117 1.61 10.95 -11.31
C ILE A 117 0.28 10.20 -11.34
N ARG A 118 0.32 8.88 -11.54
CA ARG A 118 -0.90 8.07 -11.44
C ARG A 118 -1.50 8.05 -10.03
N GLY A 119 -0.67 8.18 -9.00
CA GLY A 119 -1.10 8.33 -7.61
C GLY A 119 0.03 8.81 -6.68
N GLY A 120 -0.35 9.34 -5.51
CA GLY A 120 0.56 9.60 -4.39
C GLY A 120 0.52 8.46 -3.37
N ARG A 121 1.54 8.33 -2.51
CA ARG A 121 1.64 7.25 -1.51
C ARG A 121 1.63 7.84 -0.12
N GLU A 122 0.53 7.61 0.57
CA GLU A 122 0.38 7.79 2.01
C GLU A 122 1.16 6.68 2.72
N MET A 123 1.98 7.03 3.70
CA MET A 123 2.82 6.08 4.42
C MET A 123 2.66 6.27 5.93
N GLU A 124 3.10 5.27 6.69
CA GLU A 124 3.18 5.32 8.14
C GLU A 124 4.47 4.63 8.64
N MET A 125 4.78 4.75 9.92
CA MET A 125 6.10 4.42 10.47
C MET A 125 6.38 2.91 10.54
N THR A 126 5.35 2.08 10.63
CA THR A 126 5.44 0.61 10.74
C THR A 126 5.61 -0.12 9.40
N TYR A 127 6.06 0.60 8.35
CA TYR A 127 6.55 0.01 7.10
C TYR A 127 7.95 -0.62 7.32
N GLU A 128 7.99 -1.62 8.21
CA GLU A 128 9.20 -2.25 8.73
C GLU A 128 10.07 -2.88 7.64
N ASN A 129 9.47 -3.51 6.64
CA ASN A 129 10.22 -4.12 5.53
C ASN A 129 10.79 -3.04 4.61
N LEU A 130 10.05 -1.98 4.34
CA LEU A 130 10.55 -0.85 3.55
C LEU A 130 11.74 -0.18 4.25
N TRP A 131 11.62 0.15 5.53
CA TRP A 131 12.69 0.80 6.27
C TRP A 131 13.88 -0.12 6.54
N ASP A 132 13.71 -1.45 6.53
CA ASP A 132 14.81 -2.43 6.55
C ASP A 132 15.73 -2.31 5.32
N ILE A 133 15.21 -1.86 4.18
CA ILE A 133 15.99 -1.56 2.97
C ILE A 133 16.50 -0.13 3.01
N PHE A 134 15.61 0.85 3.12
CA PHE A 134 15.92 2.25 2.82
C PHE A 134 16.79 2.96 3.88
N GLN A 135 17.02 2.34 5.03
CA GLN A 135 18.08 2.77 5.95
C GLN A 135 19.51 2.51 5.44
N ASP A 136 19.66 1.64 4.43
CA ASP A 136 20.95 1.27 3.84
C ASP A 136 21.11 1.77 2.39
N ILE A 137 20.07 2.41 1.82
CA ILE A 137 20.11 3.00 0.48
C ILE A 137 20.59 4.44 0.58
N PRO A 138 21.62 4.87 -0.19
CA PRO A 138 22.12 6.23 -0.17
C PRO A 138 21.01 7.26 -0.39
N ALA A 139 21.04 8.33 0.41
CA ALA A 139 20.14 9.47 0.28
C ALA A 139 20.24 10.10 -1.13
N LEU A 140 19.14 10.69 -1.59
CA LEU A 140 19.12 11.43 -2.85
C LEU A 140 19.78 12.81 -2.70
N GLU A 141 19.54 13.50 -1.59
CA GLU A 141 19.92 14.91 -1.41
C GLU A 141 20.90 15.16 -0.26
N LEU A 142 21.16 14.15 0.58
CA LEU A 142 22.19 14.22 1.61
C LEU A 142 23.47 13.51 1.15
N PRO A 143 24.67 14.00 1.50
CA PRO A 143 25.93 13.34 1.15
C PRO A 143 26.09 12.02 1.92
N ALA A 144 27.06 11.20 1.51
CA ALA A 144 27.44 10.05 2.32
C ALA A 144 27.87 10.49 3.74
N PRO A 145 27.52 9.75 4.81
CA PRO A 145 26.95 8.39 4.81
C PRO A 145 25.41 8.32 4.93
N TYR A 146 24.68 9.41 4.69
CA TYR A 146 23.23 9.45 4.91
C TYR A 146 22.43 8.57 3.94
N SER A 147 21.30 8.07 4.42
CA SER A 147 20.38 7.18 3.73
C SER A 147 19.06 7.86 3.35
N VAL A 148 18.28 7.20 2.49
CA VAL A 148 16.91 7.64 2.16
C VAL A 148 16.05 7.76 3.43
N LEU A 149 16.21 6.85 4.41
CA LEU A 149 15.52 6.98 5.71
C LEU A 149 15.92 8.26 6.45
N ASP A 150 17.20 8.66 6.40
CA ASP A 150 17.68 9.86 7.10
C ASP A 150 17.07 11.14 6.52
N GLU A 151 17.07 11.31 5.19
CA GLU A 151 16.43 12.48 4.56
C GLU A 151 14.90 12.45 4.70
N TYR A 152 14.29 11.26 4.67
CA TYR A 152 12.86 11.10 4.90
C TYR A 152 12.45 11.56 6.31
N ARG A 153 13.24 11.20 7.33
CA ARG A 153 13.01 11.62 8.71
C ARG A 153 13.39 13.08 8.94
N LEU A 154 14.48 13.57 8.36
CA LEU A 154 14.85 14.98 8.45
C LEU A 154 13.68 15.88 8.04
N LEU A 155 12.95 15.50 6.98
CA LEU A 155 11.75 16.19 6.56
C LEU A 155 10.59 16.00 7.54
N ASN A 156 10.15 14.76 7.76
CA ASN A 156 8.88 14.49 8.47
C ASN A 156 8.96 14.77 9.98
N ASP A 157 10.14 14.68 10.60
CA ASP A 157 10.35 15.01 12.02
C ASP A 157 10.27 16.54 12.25
N ASN A 158 10.48 17.37 11.22
CA ASN A 158 10.50 18.83 11.31
C ASN A 158 9.29 19.51 10.65
N ASP A 159 8.46 18.75 9.92
CA ASP A 159 7.21 19.21 9.31
C ASP A 159 6.15 18.11 9.40
N PRO A 160 5.46 17.96 10.55
CA PRO A 160 4.45 16.93 10.72
C PRO A 160 3.27 17.15 9.76
N ASN A 161 2.79 16.06 9.17
CA ASN A 161 1.64 16.12 8.27
C ASN A 161 0.34 16.16 9.07
N TYR A 162 -0.61 17.00 8.65
CA TYR A 162 -2.02 16.97 9.07
C TYR A 162 -2.85 17.84 8.12
N SER A 163 -4.18 17.68 8.15
CA SER A 163 -5.14 18.40 7.33
C SER A 163 -6.02 19.30 8.19
N LYS A 164 -6.30 20.51 7.68
CA LYS A 164 -7.30 21.43 8.26
C LYS A 164 -8.64 21.44 7.51
N ALA A 165 -8.75 20.68 6.41
CA ALA A 165 -9.88 20.73 5.48
C ALA A 165 -10.18 19.37 4.85
N ARG A 166 -10.10 18.28 5.63
CA ARG A 166 -10.17 16.90 5.13
C ARG A 166 -11.42 16.60 4.29
N LEU A 167 -12.56 17.21 4.65
CA LEU A 167 -13.84 17.08 3.97
C LEU A 167 -14.37 18.47 3.59
N ILE A 168 -14.84 18.63 2.35
CA ILE A 168 -15.56 19.81 1.89
C ILE A 168 -16.90 19.43 1.25
N HIS A 169 -17.82 20.38 1.19
CA HIS A 169 -19.13 20.27 0.55
C HIS A 169 -19.72 21.66 0.22
N ASN A 170 -20.90 21.72 -0.38
CA ASN A 170 -21.64 22.95 -0.63
C ASN A 170 -20.78 24.02 -1.33
N LYS A 171 -20.09 23.61 -2.40
CA LYS A 171 -19.19 24.45 -3.20
C LYS A 171 -18.10 25.11 -2.33
N GLY A 172 -17.26 24.27 -1.71
CA GLY A 172 -16.00 24.71 -1.11
C GLY A 172 -16.03 24.96 0.40
N VAL A 173 -17.17 24.78 1.07
CA VAL A 173 -17.29 24.89 2.53
C VAL A 173 -16.65 23.68 3.20
N VAL A 174 -15.80 23.92 4.21
CA VAL A 174 -15.23 22.84 5.03
C VAL A 174 -16.33 22.20 5.87
N LYS A 175 -16.55 20.90 5.67
CA LYS A 175 -17.49 20.10 6.44
C LYS A 175 -16.83 19.69 7.76
N ASP A 176 -17.58 19.62 8.86
CA ASP A 176 -17.06 19.07 10.12
C ASP A 176 -16.59 17.61 9.94
N PHE A 177 -15.30 17.39 10.18
CA PHE A 177 -14.64 16.09 10.13
C PHE A 177 -14.07 15.68 11.50
N SER A 178 -14.46 16.36 12.59
CA SER A 178 -13.99 16.06 13.96
C SER A 178 -14.50 14.72 14.50
N LYS A 179 -15.55 14.16 13.89
CA LYS A 179 -16.22 12.92 14.29
C LYS A 179 -16.32 11.91 13.15
N PHE A 180 -16.27 10.64 13.52
CA PHE A 180 -16.58 9.51 12.65
C PHE A 180 -18.08 9.36 12.41
N GLY A 181 -18.91 9.71 13.40
CA GLY A 181 -20.36 9.64 13.25
C GLY A 181 -20.88 8.22 13.03
N LEU A 182 -20.30 7.25 13.73
CA LEU A 182 -20.73 5.84 13.70
C LEU A 182 -21.86 5.62 14.71
N GLU A 183 -22.97 5.03 14.26
CA GLU A 183 -24.01 4.58 15.18
C GLU A 183 -23.54 3.41 16.04
N LYS A 184 -24.20 3.18 17.18
CA LYS A 184 -23.83 2.08 18.10
C LYS A 184 -23.77 0.70 17.42
N LYS A 185 -24.71 0.43 16.50
CA LYS A 185 -24.75 -0.83 15.75
C LYS A 185 -23.59 -0.93 14.74
N ASP A 186 -23.19 0.17 14.16
CA ASP A 186 -22.07 0.23 13.21
C ASP A 186 -20.73 0.06 13.92
N GLN A 187 -20.56 0.67 15.10
CA GLN A 187 -19.40 0.41 15.98
C GLN A 187 -19.31 -1.08 16.35
N LEU A 188 -20.43 -1.69 16.74
CA LEU A 188 -20.48 -3.12 17.07
C LEU A 188 -20.16 -4.01 15.86
N ALA A 189 -20.59 -3.63 14.66
CA ALA A 189 -20.25 -4.34 13.42
C ALA A 189 -18.74 -4.34 13.15
N ILE A 190 -18.05 -3.21 13.36
CA ILE A 190 -16.58 -3.14 13.27
C ILE A 190 -15.92 -4.11 14.26
N VAL A 191 -16.36 -4.10 15.52
CA VAL A 191 -15.81 -5.01 16.55
C VAL A 191 -16.05 -6.48 16.18
N LYS A 192 -17.25 -6.82 15.70
CA LYS A 192 -17.56 -8.17 15.23
C LYS A 192 -16.70 -8.57 14.03
N LEU A 193 -16.44 -7.66 13.09
CA LEU A 193 -15.54 -7.91 11.98
C LEU A 193 -14.11 -8.20 12.45
N LEU A 194 -13.58 -7.43 13.41
CA LEU A 194 -12.27 -7.67 14.01
C LEU A 194 -12.18 -9.03 14.72
N LEU A 195 -13.27 -9.52 15.31
CA LEU A 195 -13.32 -10.82 15.99
C LEU A 195 -13.53 -12.03 15.06
N LYS A 196 -14.04 -11.82 13.84
CA LYS A 196 -14.21 -12.90 12.85
C LYS A 196 -12.88 -13.53 12.45
N LYS A 197 -12.91 -14.82 12.11
CA LYS A 197 -11.75 -15.49 11.49
C LYS A 197 -11.60 -15.01 10.05
N LYS A 198 -10.37 -15.00 9.53
CA LYS A 198 -10.09 -14.60 8.15
C LYS A 198 -10.74 -15.57 7.16
N GLU A 199 -10.73 -16.85 7.53
CA GLU A 199 -11.23 -17.97 6.73
C GLU A 199 -12.77 -17.98 6.57
N ASP A 200 -13.50 -17.15 7.32
CA ASP A 200 -14.96 -17.06 7.26
C ASP A 200 -15.46 -15.92 6.35
N LEU A 201 -14.57 -15.27 5.59
CA LEU A 201 -14.84 -14.04 4.82
C LEU A 201 -14.64 -14.20 3.31
N ASP A 202 -14.50 -15.42 2.83
CA ASP A 202 -14.34 -15.72 1.41
C ASP A 202 -15.48 -15.10 0.60
N ASP A 203 -15.12 -14.37 -0.46
CA ASP A 203 -16.01 -13.73 -1.44
C ASP A 203 -17.01 -12.68 -0.94
N LEU A 204 -17.00 -12.34 0.36
CA LEU A 204 -17.87 -11.28 0.90
C LEU A 204 -17.39 -9.89 0.51
N THR A 205 -18.34 -9.02 0.15
CA THR A 205 -18.10 -7.59 -0.08
C THR A 205 -18.34 -6.77 1.19
N ILE A 206 -17.84 -5.53 1.21
CA ILE A 206 -18.07 -4.57 2.30
C ILE A 206 -19.56 -4.26 2.46
N GLU A 207 -20.29 -4.05 1.35
CA GLU A 207 -21.73 -3.76 1.37
C GLU A 207 -22.63 -4.96 1.69
N ASP A 208 -22.13 -6.19 1.55
CA ASP A 208 -22.84 -7.38 2.04
C ASP A 208 -22.92 -7.40 3.58
N TYR A 209 -22.00 -6.73 4.27
CA TYR A 209 -21.84 -6.81 5.73
C TYR A 209 -22.25 -5.53 6.46
N PHE A 210 -21.79 -4.38 5.98
CA PHE A 210 -22.03 -3.11 6.66
C PHE A 210 -23.36 -2.47 6.25
N SER A 211 -23.97 -1.78 7.20
CA SER A 211 -25.24 -1.09 7.00
C SER A 211 -25.10 0.14 6.10
N LYS A 212 -26.24 0.64 5.61
CA LYS A 212 -26.27 1.93 4.90
C LYS A 212 -25.80 3.10 5.77
N SER A 213 -26.10 3.10 7.08
CA SER A 213 -25.65 4.16 8.00
C SER A 213 -24.13 4.17 8.12
N PHE A 214 -23.49 3.00 8.20
CA PHE A 214 -22.03 2.90 8.15
C PHE A 214 -21.49 3.47 6.83
N LEU A 215 -22.03 3.05 5.68
CA LEU A 215 -21.55 3.50 4.36
C LEU A 215 -21.79 5.00 4.09
N GLN A 216 -22.61 5.67 4.89
CA GLN A 216 -22.85 7.12 4.83
C GLN A 216 -22.16 7.91 5.95
N SER A 217 -21.49 7.23 6.89
CA SER A 217 -20.77 7.85 8.00
C SER A 217 -19.52 8.60 7.53
N ASN A 218 -19.08 9.59 8.30
CA ASN A 218 -17.79 10.25 8.05
C ASN A 218 -16.64 9.23 8.12
N PHE A 219 -16.73 8.22 9.00
CA PHE A 219 -15.74 7.12 9.05
C PHE A 219 -15.55 6.49 7.67
N TRP A 220 -16.63 6.07 7.01
CA TRP A 220 -16.50 5.41 5.71
C TRP A 220 -16.02 6.36 4.63
N PHE A 221 -16.46 7.63 4.61
CA PHE A 221 -15.92 8.64 3.70
C PHE A 221 -14.41 8.80 3.85
N LEU A 222 -13.92 8.92 5.09
CA LEU A 222 -12.50 9.07 5.40
C LEU A 222 -11.71 7.82 4.95
N TRP A 223 -12.19 6.64 5.38
CA TRP A 223 -11.56 5.36 5.12
C TRP A 223 -11.48 5.03 3.63
N ARG A 224 -12.61 5.13 2.93
CA ARG A 224 -12.69 4.71 1.54
C ARG A 224 -11.90 5.61 0.62
N THR A 225 -11.79 6.90 0.94
CA THR A 225 -11.06 7.84 0.08
C THR A 225 -9.57 7.82 0.37
N MET A 226 -9.12 7.60 1.60
CA MET A 226 -7.68 7.49 1.86
C MET A 226 -7.11 6.16 1.34
N PHE A 227 -7.90 5.08 1.39
CA PHE A 227 -7.47 3.75 0.96
C PHE A 227 -7.99 3.32 -0.42
N ALA A 228 -8.77 4.17 -1.09
CA ALA A 228 -9.42 3.87 -2.38
C ALA A 228 -10.32 2.60 -2.37
N PHE A 229 -11.02 2.35 -1.26
CA PHE A 229 -12.02 1.28 -1.19
C PHE A 229 -13.33 1.68 -1.88
N GLU A 230 -13.96 0.70 -2.49
CA GLU A 230 -15.32 0.73 -2.98
C GLU A 230 -16.19 -0.23 -2.17
N ASN A 231 -17.50 0.03 -2.19
CA ASN A 231 -18.46 -0.74 -1.41
C ASN A 231 -18.50 -2.23 -1.81
N TRP A 232 -18.21 -2.55 -3.08
CA TRP A 232 -18.16 -3.92 -3.61
C TRP A 232 -16.80 -4.62 -3.43
N HIS A 233 -15.82 -3.98 -2.78
CA HIS A 233 -14.52 -4.60 -2.51
C HIS A 233 -14.58 -5.60 -1.36
N SER A 234 -13.52 -6.39 -1.24
CA SER A 234 -13.35 -7.47 -0.27
C SER A 234 -13.51 -7.00 1.17
N LEU A 235 -14.43 -7.64 1.89
CA LEU A 235 -14.59 -7.47 3.34
C LEU A 235 -13.35 -7.97 4.11
N LEU A 236 -12.69 -9.01 3.62
CA LEU A 236 -11.44 -9.52 4.19
C LEU A 236 -10.34 -8.46 4.12
N GLU A 237 -10.15 -7.77 3.00
CA GLU A 237 -9.16 -6.67 2.93
C GLU A 237 -9.55 -5.54 3.88
N CYS A 238 -10.82 -5.13 3.93
CA CYS A 238 -11.28 -4.11 4.88
C CYS A 238 -10.93 -4.50 6.34
N LYS A 239 -11.18 -5.75 6.72
CA LYS A 239 -10.77 -6.30 8.03
C LYS A 239 -9.26 -6.24 8.24
N LEU A 240 -8.45 -6.69 7.27
CA LEU A 240 -6.99 -6.70 7.39
C LEU A 240 -6.45 -5.29 7.61
N TYR A 241 -6.99 -4.28 6.92
CA TYR A 241 -6.65 -2.88 7.14
C TYR A 241 -6.99 -2.40 8.56
N MET A 242 -8.15 -2.78 9.10
CA MET A 242 -8.52 -2.45 10.48
C MET A 242 -7.54 -3.05 11.50
N HIS A 243 -7.08 -4.29 11.30
CA HIS A 243 -6.03 -4.88 12.15
C HIS A 243 -4.68 -4.18 11.97
N ARG A 244 -4.30 -3.90 10.71
CA ARG A 244 -2.99 -3.36 10.33
C ARG A 244 -2.77 -1.93 10.84
N PHE A 245 -3.82 -1.11 10.83
CA PHE A 245 -3.76 0.33 11.08
C PHE A 245 -4.54 0.77 12.32
N LEU A 246 -4.90 -0.17 13.22
CA LEU A 246 -5.66 0.13 14.44
C LEU A 246 -5.05 1.25 15.28
N HIS A 247 -3.72 1.30 15.36
CA HIS A 247 -2.96 2.31 16.12
C HIS A 247 -3.00 3.72 15.51
N THR A 248 -3.46 3.87 14.27
CA THR A 248 -3.54 5.15 13.55
C THR A 248 -4.96 5.72 13.46
N ILE A 249 -5.96 4.97 13.93
CA ILE A 249 -7.37 5.26 13.67
C ILE A 249 -7.80 6.64 14.18
N ASP A 250 -7.26 7.10 15.30
CA ASP A 250 -7.52 8.42 15.88
C ASP A 250 -7.09 9.57 14.95
N GLY A 251 -5.97 9.40 14.25
CA GLY A 251 -5.41 10.38 13.31
C GLY A 251 -5.94 10.28 11.89
N MET A 252 -6.88 9.38 11.58
CA MET A 252 -7.45 9.27 10.22
C MET A 252 -8.37 10.43 9.85
N LYS A 253 -8.93 11.13 10.85
CA LYS A 253 -9.84 12.27 10.64
C LYS A 253 -9.10 13.49 10.08
N ASP A 254 -7.87 13.72 10.53
CA ASP A 254 -7.04 14.86 10.14
C ASP A 254 -5.75 14.44 9.43
N LEU A 255 -5.56 13.15 9.15
CA LEU A 255 -4.38 12.58 8.50
C LEU A 255 -3.07 12.83 9.27
N SER A 256 -3.14 13.12 10.57
CA SER A 256 -1.97 13.31 11.44
C SER A 256 -1.14 12.04 11.64
N CYS A 257 -1.71 10.88 11.33
CA CYS A 257 -1.03 9.60 11.39
C CYS A 257 -0.15 9.29 10.16
N LEU A 258 -0.20 10.12 9.12
CA LEU A 258 0.53 9.90 7.88
C LEU A 258 1.87 10.62 7.87
N ILE A 259 2.81 10.04 7.12
CA ILE A 259 4.08 10.65 6.75
C ILE A 259 4.25 10.52 5.24
N PHE A 260 4.93 11.48 4.62
CA PHE A 260 5.06 11.54 3.17
C PHE A 260 6.53 11.70 2.73
N PRO A 261 6.91 11.11 1.59
CA PRO A 261 8.19 11.41 0.96
C PRO A 261 8.27 12.89 0.55
N LYS A 262 9.49 13.40 0.39
CA LYS A 262 9.72 14.77 -0.10
C LYS A 262 9.15 14.96 -1.50
N TYR A 263 9.44 14.03 -2.39
CA TYR A 263 9.04 14.06 -3.79
C TYR A 263 8.03 12.95 -4.13
N ASN A 264 7.66 12.88 -5.40
CA ASN A 264 7.05 11.68 -5.97
C ASN A 264 7.88 10.43 -5.62
N GLN A 265 7.23 9.27 -5.62
CA GLN A 265 7.87 8.03 -5.16
C GLN A 265 8.91 7.48 -6.15
N TYR A 266 8.86 7.89 -7.42
CA TYR A 266 9.90 7.54 -8.37
C TYR A 266 11.24 8.15 -7.95
N ASP A 267 11.28 9.47 -7.75
CA ASP A 267 12.49 10.17 -7.34
C ASP A 267 12.91 9.81 -5.91
N THR A 268 11.97 9.64 -4.98
CA THR A 268 12.32 9.37 -3.57
C THR A 268 12.77 7.93 -3.33
N PHE A 269 12.17 6.93 -3.98
CA PHE A 269 12.42 5.52 -3.65
C PHE A 269 12.97 4.71 -4.82
N VAL A 270 12.31 4.78 -5.99
CA VAL A 270 12.67 3.93 -7.13
C VAL A 270 14.06 4.27 -7.64
N LYS A 271 14.35 5.56 -7.84
CA LYS A 271 15.60 6.04 -8.42
C LYS A 271 16.80 5.74 -7.51
N PRO A 272 16.83 6.08 -6.19
CA PRO A 272 17.94 5.73 -5.31
C PRO A 272 18.21 4.23 -5.24
N LEU A 273 17.15 3.40 -5.14
CA LEU A 273 17.31 1.94 -5.10
C LEU A 273 17.82 1.39 -6.44
N THR A 274 17.30 1.87 -7.56
CA THR A 274 17.73 1.45 -8.90
C THR A 274 19.19 1.79 -9.15
N GLU A 275 19.62 3.01 -8.82
CA GLU A 275 21.01 3.42 -9.00
C GLU A 275 21.96 2.67 -8.06
N HIS A 276 21.53 2.39 -6.81
CA HIS A 276 22.26 1.51 -5.92
C HIS A 276 22.47 0.11 -6.54
N LEU A 277 21.42 -0.50 -7.08
CA LEU A 277 21.50 -1.83 -7.70
C LEU A 277 22.39 -1.84 -8.96
N LYS A 278 22.26 -0.82 -9.82
CA LYS A 278 23.13 -0.65 -11.00
C LYS A 278 24.60 -0.51 -10.60
N SER A 279 24.89 0.22 -9.52
CA SER A 279 26.27 0.34 -8.99
C SER A 279 26.87 -1.01 -8.56
N LYS A 280 26.03 -1.99 -8.23
CA LYS A 280 26.43 -3.38 -7.92
C LYS A 280 26.52 -4.29 -9.15
N GLY A 281 26.22 -3.75 -10.34
CA GLY A 281 26.29 -4.44 -11.63
C GLY A 281 24.98 -5.10 -12.08
N VAL A 282 23.86 -4.84 -11.42
CA VAL A 282 22.53 -5.33 -11.83
C VAL A 282 22.14 -4.76 -13.20
N LYS A 283 21.51 -5.59 -14.03
CA LYS A 283 21.08 -5.22 -15.39
C LYS A 283 19.57 -5.11 -15.47
N ILE A 284 19.07 -4.14 -16.25
CA ILE A 284 17.66 -4.02 -16.59
C ILE A 284 17.51 -4.05 -18.10
N GLN A 285 16.67 -4.96 -18.57
CA GLN A 285 16.29 -5.08 -19.97
C GLN A 285 14.85 -4.59 -20.12
N PHE A 286 14.70 -3.38 -20.66
CA PHE A 286 13.42 -2.76 -20.96
C PHE A 286 12.80 -3.33 -22.24
N ASP A 287 11.56 -2.92 -22.54
CA ASP A 287 10.81 -3.28 -23.74
C ASP A 287 10.75 -4.81 -23.99
N THR A 288 10.68 -5.56 -22.90
CA THR A 288 10.72 -7.02 -22.84
C THR A 288 9.50 -7.54 -22.10
N LEU A 289 8.47 -7.91 -22.87
CA LEU A 289 7.27 -8.53 -22.32
C LEU A 289 7.55 -10.01 -22.03
N VAL A 290 7.31 -10.46 -20.79
CA VAL A 290 7.32 -11.88 -20.44
C VAL A 290 5.89 -12.41 -20.58
N LYS A 291 5.69 -13.40 -21.45
CA LYS A 291 4.36 -13.96 -21.74
C LYS A 291 4.06 -15.21 -20.94
N ASP A 292 5.08 -16.04 -20.70
CA ASP A 292 4.93 -17.31 -20.01
C ASP A 292 6.26 -17.82 -19.43
N LEU A 293 6.20 -18.81 -18.54
CA LEU A 293 7.33 -19.57 -18.03
C LEU A 293 7.22 -21.04 -18.46
N ASP A 294 8.30 -21.62 -18.95
CA ASP A 294 8.39 -23.06 -19.13
C ASP A 294 8.70 -23.71 -17.77
N ILE A 295 7.71 -24.40 -17.19
CA ILE A 295 7.80 -25.02 -15.87
C ILE A 295 7.71 -26.54 -16.02
N GLN A 296 8.80 -27.22 -15.67
CA GLN A 296 8.79 -28.66 -15.49
C GLN A 296 8.08 -29.02 -14.19
N ILE A 297 7.00 -29.78 -14.28
CA ILE A 297 6.22 -30.29 -13.14
C ILE A 297 6.30 -31.82 -13.14
N ASN A 298 6.81 -32.39 -12.05
CA ASN A 298 6.90 -33.83 -11.84
C ASN A 298 6.71 -34.18 -10.35
N SER A 299 6.91 -35.45 -9.99
CA SER A 299 6.79 -35.92 -8.59
C SER A 299 7.80 -35.31 -7.61
N GLU A 300 8.90 -34.73 -8.09
CA GLU A 300 9.94 -34.10 -7.26
C GLU A 300 9.68 -32.60 -7.01
N GLY A 301 8.80 -31.98 -7.81
CA GLY A 301 8.37 -30.60 -7.64
C GLY A 301 8.21 -29.83 -8.95
N LYS A 302 8.36 -28.50 -8.86
CA LYS A 302 8.17 -27.54 -9.95
C LYS A 302 9.45 -26.72 -10.14
N ILE A 303 10.02 -26.75 -11.35
CA ILE A 303 11.27 -26.07 -11.70
C ILE A 303 11.09 -25.31 -13.02
N VAL A 304 11.37 -24.00 -13.01
CA VAL A 304 11.40 -23.18 -14.22
C VAL A 304 12.63 -23.54 -15.06
N LYS A 305 12.42 -23.80 -16.35
CA LYS A 305 13.44 -24.16 -17.36
C LYS A 305 13.63 -23.10 -18.43
N GLY A 306 12.66 -22.21 -18.60
CA GLY A 306 12.74 -21.14 -19.58
C GLY A 306 11.78 -20.00 -19.28
N ILE A 307 12.10 -18.81 -19.80
CA ILE A 307 11.26 -17.61 -19.75
C ILE A 307 10.92 -17.24 -21.19
N ILE A 308 9.64 -17.26 -21.54
CA ILE A 308 9.16 -16.95 -22.89
C ILE A 308 8.87 -15.46 -22.96
N THR A 309 9.63 -14.75 -23.78
CA THR A 309 9.57 -13.29 -23.89
C THR A 309 9.23 -12.84 -25.30
N LYS A 310 8.65 -11.65 -25.43
CA LYS A 310 8.51 -10.91 -26.67
C LYS A 310 9.42 -9.68 -26.61
N GLN A 311 10.45 -9.66 -27.45
CA GLN A 311 11.45 -8.60 -27.55
C GLN A 311 11.47 -8.09 -28.99
N ASN A 312 11.28 -6.79 -29.22
CA ASN A 312 11.22 -6.23 -30.59
C ASN A 312 10.28 -7.01 -31.53
N ASN A 313 9.09 -7.36 -31.03
CA ASN A 313 8.07 -8.19 -31.72
C ASN A 313 8.52 -9.62 -32.10
N LYS A 314 9.64 -10.11 -31.60
CA LYS A 314 10.09 -11.49 -31.78
C LYS A 314 9.97 -12.26 -30.48
N GLU A 315 9.52 -13.50 -30.57
CA GLU A 315 9.56 -14.40 -29.43
C GLU A 315 11.00 -14.87 -29.19
N VAL A 316 11.44 -14.78 -27.94
CA VAL A 316 12.76 -15.21 -27.49
C VAL A 316 12.59 -15.99 -26.20
N VAL A 317 13.17 -17.19 -26.15
CA VAL A 317 13.19 -18.03 -24.94
C VAL A 317 14.53 -17.86 -24.23
N ILE A 318 14.50 -17.38 -23.00
CA ILE A 318 15.68 -17.28 -22.14
C ILE A 318 15.79 -18.60 -21.35
N PRO A 319 16.85 -19.40 -21.53
CA PRO A 319 17.02 -20.65 -20.79
C PRO A 319 17.33 -20.39 -19.30
N VAL A 320 16.73 -21.19 -18.43
CA VAL A 320 16.89 -21.16 -16.97
C VAL A 320 17.40 -22.52 -16.51
N THR A 321 18.53 -22.54 -15.81
CA THR A 321 19.09 -23.78 -15.26
C THR A 321 18.47 -24.10 -13.89
N LYS A 322 18.70 -25.32 -13.40
CA LYS A 322 18.27 -25.73 -12.05
C LYS A 322 18.89 -24.91 -10.90
N ASN A 323 19.95 -24.16 -11.18
CA ASN A 323 20.65 -23.32 -10.21
C ASN A 323 20.25 -21.84 -10.30
N ASP A 324 19.45 -21.47 -11.30
CA ASP A 324 18.97 -20.11 -11.52
C ASP A 324 17.60 -19.93 -10.87
N TYR A 325 17.30 -18.70 -10.49
CA TYR A 325 16.07 -18.31 -9.81
C TYR A 325 15.26 -17.33 -10.67
N VAL A 326 13.94 -17.42 -10.59
CA VAL A 326 13.01 -16.53 -11.27
C VAL A 326 12.08 -15.90 -10.25
N ILE A 327 11.96 -14.57 -10.29
CA ILE A 327 11.01 -13.80 -9.50
C ILE A 327 10.01 -13.16 -10.45
N VAL A 328 8.71 -13.27 -10.15
CA VAL A 328 7.63 -12.71 -10.97
C VAL A 328 6.76 -11.78 -10.16
N THR A 329 6.59 -10.55 -10.63
CA THR A 329 5.47 -9.71 -10.21
C THR A 329 4.24 -10.14 -11.00
N THR A 330 3.28 -10.82 -10.36
CA THR A 330 2.20 -11.56 -11.06
C THR A 330 1.10 -10.69 -11.64
N GLY A 331 0.97 -9.44 -11.22
CA GLY A 331 0.01 -8.50 -11.78
C GLY A 331 0.38 -7.08 -11.43
N SER A 332 -0.11 -6.12 -12.20
CA SER A 332 0.09 -4.70 -11.95
C SER A 332 -1.24 -3.96 -11.91
N MET A 333 -1.46 -3.22 -10.83
CA MET A 333 -2.62 -2.33 -10.70
C MET A 333 -2.60 -1.18 -11.74
N THR A 334 -1.44 -0.90 -12.34
CA THR A 334 -1.29 0.16 -13.34
C THR A 334 -1.13 -0.38 -14.77
N GLU A 335 -1.37 -1.68 -14.96
CA GLU A 335 -1.40 -2.28 -16.29
C GLU A 335 -2.47 -1.58 -17.15
N ASP A 336 -2.14 -1.39 -18.43
CA ASP A 336 -3.05 -0.86 -19.44
C ASP A 336 -3.62 0.54 -19.12
N THR A 337 -2.82 1.38 -18.45
CA THR A 337 -3.19 2.78 -18.24
C THR A 337 -3.33 3.51 -19.57
N SER A 338 -4.45 4.20 -19.77
CA SER A 338 -4.62 5.16 -20.86
C SER A 338 -4.49 6.59 -20.33
N TYR A 339 -3.98 7.49 -21.17
CA TYR A 339 -3.69 8.87 -20.78
C TYR A 339 -4.49 9.87 -21.61
N GLY A 340 -5.00 10.91 -20.96
CA GLY A 340 -5.63 12.06 -21.59
C GLY A 340 -4.91 13.37 -21.28
N THR A 341 -5.44 14.46 -21.80
CA THR A 341 -4.90 15.82 -21.71
C THR A 341 -6.02 16.83 -21.47
N ASN A 342 -5.69 18.12 -21.34
CA ASN A 342 -6.67 19.22 -21.29
C ASN A 342 -7.82 19.09 -22.32
N THR A 343 -7.53 18.65 -23.54
CA THR A 343 -8.49 18.66 -24.66
C THR A 343 -8.86 17.28 -25.19
N LYS A 344 -8.31 16.20 -24.62
CA LYS A 344 -8.62 14.83 -25.03
C LYS A 344 -8.87 13.95 -23.80
N PRO A 345 -9.98 13.21 -23.74
CA PRO A 345 -10.22 12.24 -22.66
C PRO A 345 -9.20 11.10 -22.72
N ALA A 346 -9.01 10.40 -21.61
CA ALA A 346 -8.28 9.14 -21.61
C ALA A 346 -9.17 8.07 -22.25
N ILE A 347 -8.81 7.62 -23.46
CA ILE A 347 -9.58 6.59 -24.17
C ILE A 347 -9.16 5.23 -23.64
N ALA A 348 -10.05 4.55 -22.92
CA ALA A 348 -9.82 3.19 -22.45
C ALA A 348 -9.50 2.27 -23.64
N GLY A 349 -8.37 1.55 -23.54
CA GLY A 349 -7.93 0.63 -24.57
C GLY A 349 -8.71 -0.69 -24.60
N LEU A 350 -9.34 -1.03 -23.47
CA LEU A 350 -10.15 -2.24 -23.27
C LEU A 350 -11.45 -1.86 -22.55
N ASP A 351 -12.52 -2.58 -22.87
CA ASP A 351 -13.79 -2.53 -22.14
C ASP A 351 -13.98 -3.79 -21.28
N ASN A 352 -15.17 -3.94 -20.67
CA ASN A 352 -15.47 -5.11 -19.85
C ASN A 352 -15.49 -6.45 -20.63
N ASN A 353 -15.76 -6.44 -21.94
CA ASN A 353 -15.75 -7.66 -22.77
C ASN A 353 -14.32 -8.17 -22.97
N GLU A 354 -13.34 -7.27 -23.02
CA GLU A 354 -11.91 -7.57 -23.21
C GLU A 354 -11.13 -7.45 -21.88
N SER A 355 -11.83 -7.37 -20.74
CA SER A 355 -11.22 -7.21 -19.41
C SER A 355 -10.26 -8.35 -19.09
N GLY A 356 -9.04 -7.98 -18.74
CA GLY A 356 -7.97 -8.91 -18.39
C GLY A 356 -7.26 -9.54 -19.59
N GLU A 357 -7.55 -9.11 -20.82
CA GLU A 357 -6.81 -9.54 -22.02
C GLU A 357 -5.51 -8.73 -22.25
N SER A 358 -5.22 -7.75 -21.40
CA SER A 358 -3.97 -7.00 -21.49
C SER A 358 -2.75 -7.89 -21.17
N ALA A 359 -1.63 -7.56 -21.81
CA ALA A 359 -0.40 -8.35 -21.74
C ALA A 359 0.16 -8.52 -20.31
N GLY A 360 -0.11 -7.59 -19.39
CA GLY A 360 0.32 -7.68 -18.00
C GLY A 360 -0.39 -8.78 -17.19
N TRP A 361 -1.55 -9.26 -17.64
CA TRP A 361 -2.28 -10.37 -17.01
C TRP A 361 -2.01 -11.72 -17.68
N GLU A 362 -1.56 -11.72 -18.94
CA GLU A 362 -1.28 -12.92 -19.73
C GLU A 362 -0.34 -13.89 -18.99
N LEU A 363 0.75 -13.38 -18.41
CA LEU A 363 1.71 -14.20 -17.66
C LEU A 363 1.05 -14.94 -16.50
N TRP A 364 0.23 -14.26 -15.69
CA TRP A 364 -0.39 -14.92 -14.54
C TRP A 364 -1.49 -15.89 -14.98
N LYS A 365 -2.29 -15.57 -16.00
CA LYS A 365 -3.25 -16.51 -16.61
C LYS A 365 -2.55 -17.78 -17.10
N ASN A 366 -1.43 -17.63 -17.78
CA ASN A 366 -0.62 -18.76 -18.26
C ASN A 366 -0.01 -19.57 -17.11
N LEU A 367 0.38 -18.95 -15.99
CA LEU A 367 0.81 -19.67 -14.79
C LEU A 367 -0.35 -20.44 -14.14
N ALA A 368 -1.51 -19.81 -13.96
CA ALA A 368 -2.71 -20.41 -13.38
C ALA A 368 -3.17 -21.67 -14.15
N ALA A 369 -3.06 -21.65 -15.48
CA ALA A 369 -3.37 -22.80 -16.33
C ALA A 369 -2.47 -24.03 -16.08
N LYS A 370 -1.26 -23.85 -15.53
CA LYS A 370 -0.31 -24.95 -15.28
C LYS A 370 -0.58 -25.68 -13.96
N SER A 371 -1.13 -24.99 -12.96
CA SER A 371 -1.44 -25.56 -11.64
C SER A 371 -2.28 -24.59 -10.83
N SER A 372 -3.26 -25.10 -10.08
CA SER A 372 -4.12 -24.30 -9.19
C SER A 372 -3.37 -23.53 -8.09
N VAL A 373 -2.20 -24.02 -7.66
CA VAL A 373 -1.34 -23.33 -6.66
C VAL A 373 -0.85 -21.95 -7.13
N PHE A 374 -0.97 -21.64 -8.42
CA PHE A 374 -0.65 -20.33 -8.98
C PHE A 374 -1.82 -19.33 -8.89
N GLY A 375 -2.96 -19.70 -8.33
CA GLY A 375 -4.08 -18.80 -8.06
C GLY A 375 -5.06 -18.65 -9.22
N ARG A 376 -5.93 -17.63 -9.12
CA ARG A 376 -7.02 -17.34 -10.05
C ARG A 376 -7.01 -15.86 -10.47
N PRO A 377 -6.16 -15.47 -11.44
CA PRO A 377 -6.07 -14.07 -11.89
C PRO A 377 -7.41 -13.47 -12.34
N GLU A 378 -8.32 -14.30 -12.86
CA GLU A 378 -9.64 -13.89 -13.35
C GLU A 378 -10.50 -13.25 -12.26
N LYS A 379 -10.27 -13.57 -10.98
CA LYS A 379 -10.95 -12.92 -9.85
C LYS A 379 -10.61 -11.43 -9.73
N PHE A 380 -9.46 -11.03 -10.27
CA PHE A 380 -8.91 -9.69 -10.12
C PHE A 380 -8.95 -8.87 -11.42
N CYS A 381 -8.96 -9.51 -12.58
CA CYS A 381 -8.85 -8.83 -13.87
C CYS A 381 -10.08 -8.93 -14.79
N SER A 382 -11.20 -9.49 -14.34
CA SER A 382 -12.39 -9.71 -15.20
C SER A 382 -13.47 -8.62 -15.10
N SER A 383 -13.23 -7.51 -14.41
CA SER A 383 -14.19 -6.40 -14.34
C SER A 383 -13.50 -5.04 -14.18
N ILE A 384 -13.39 -4.31 -15.30
CA ILE A 384 -12.88 -2.93 -15.32
C ILE A 384 -13.82 -2.02 -14.52
N GLU A 385 -15.14 -2.15 -14.69
CA GLU A 385 -16.13 -1.35 -13.93
C GLU A 385 -15.94 -1.41 -12.41
N LYS A 386 -15.45 -2.54 -11.87
CA LYS A 386 -15.23 -2.73 -10.43
C LYS A 386 -13.79 -2.51 -9.96
N SER A 387 -12.84 -2.44 -10.88
CA SER A 387 -11.42 -2.32 -10.56
C SER A 387 -10.76 -1.04 -11.08
N ALA A 388 -11.51 -0.20 -11.79
CA ALA A 388 -11.01 1.03 -12.38
C ALA A 388 -11.38 2.28 -11.58
N TRP A 389 -10.51 3.27 -11.65
CA TRP A 389 -10.83 4.67 -11.43
C TRP A 389 -9.89 5.56 -12.25
N GLN A 390 -10.12 6.87 -12.24
CA GLN A 390 -9.32 7.84 -12.98
C GLN A 390 -8.68 8.89 -12.05
N SER A 391 -7.41 9.21 -12.30
CA SER A 391 -6.76 10.39 -11.73
C SER A 391 -6.48 11.46 -12.79
N ALA A 392 -6.21 12.67 -12.30
CA ALA A 392 -5.67 13.79 -13.03
C ALA A 392 -4.53 14.43 -12.24
N THR A 393 -3.43 14.72 -12.93
CA THR A 393 -2.35 15.57 -12.43
C THR A 393 -2.52 16.95 -13.05
N LEU A 394 -2.61 17.95 -12.18
CA LEU A 394 -2.71 19.36 -12.53
C LEU A 394 -1.35 19.99 -12.29
N THR A 395 -0.78 20.59 -13.34
CA THR A 395 0.42 21.42 -13.27
C THR A 395 -0.03 22.87 -13.33
N CYS A 396 -0.12 23.52 -12.18
CA CYS A 396 -0.75 24.82 -12.01
C CYS A 396 0.29 25.94 -11.95
N ARG A 397 0.12 26.95 -12.82
CA ARG A 397 0.68 28.29 -12.63
C ARG A 397 -0.21 29.10 -11.67
N PRO A 398 0.28 30.24 -11.15
CA PRO A 398 -0.53 31.11 -10.32
C PRO A 398 -1.83 31.50 -11.03
N SER A 399 -2.95 31.24 -10.36
CA SER A 399 -4.31 31.38 -10.86
C SER A 399 -5.31 31.44 -9.71
N ASP A 400 -6.56 31.76 -10.00
CA ASP A 400 -7.66 31.74 -9.03
C ASP A 400 -7.78 30.38 -8.33
N LEU A 401 -7.48 29.28 -9.04
CA LEU A 401 -7.46 27.93 -8.47
C LEU A 401 -6.36 27.79 -7.39
N THR A 402 -5.14 28.27 -7.66
CA THR A 402 -4.05 28.20 -6.67
C THR A 402 -4.30 29.08 -5.46
N GLU A 403 -4.94 30.24 -5.64
CA GLU A 403 -5.35 31.10 -4.51
C GLU A 403 -6.43 30.42 -3.67
N LYS A 404 -7.42 29.79 -4.31
CA LYS A 404 -8.46 29.04 -3.61
C LYS A 404 -7.88 27.86 -2.82
N PHE A 405 -6.89 27.16 -3.36
CA PHE A 405 -6.23 26.06 -2.65
C PHE A 405 -5.55 26.50 -1.35
N LYS A 406 -5.05 27.74 -1.23
CA LYS A 406 -4.45 28.26 0.01
C LYS A 406 -5.43 28.23 1.19
N GLU A 407 -6.73 28.36 0.92
CA GLU A 407 -7.76 28.29 1.97
C GLU A 407 -7.79 26.91 2.64
N TYR A 408 -7.48 25.83 1.89
CA TYR A 408 -7.48 24.45 2.39
C TYR A 408 -6.11 23.98 2.89
N CYS A 409 -5.02 24.68 2.57
CA CYS A 409 -3.67 24.29 2.94
C CYS A 409 -3.28 24.73 4.36
N VAL A 410 -2.66 23.84 5.13
CA VAL A 410 -2.10 24.13 6.46
C VAL A 410 -1.04 25.22 6.40
N ASN A 411 -0.05 25.04 5.52
CA ASN A 411 0.96 26.04 5.22
C ASN A 411 0.72 26.60 3.81
N ASP A 412 1.37 27.71 3.47
CA ASP A 412 1.38 28.19 2.09
C ASP A 412 1.90 27.08 1.14
N PRO A 413 1.23 26.79 0.02
CA PRO A 413 1.56 25.65 -0.85
C PRO A 413 2.93 25.78 -1.53
N TYR A 414 3.55 26.98 -1.56
CA TYR A 414 4.89 27.22 -2.09
C TYR A 414 6.00 27.14 -1.01
N SER A 415 5.65 26.85 0.25
CA SER A 415 6.58 26.95 1.38
C SER A 415 7.58 25.80 1.55
N GLY A 416 7.42 24.68 0.83
CA GLY A 416 8.18 23.44 1.08
C GLY A 416 7.60 22.55 2.18
N LYS A 417 6.59 23.02 2.92
CA LYS A 417 5.93 22.30 4.01
C LYS A 417 4.65 21.62 3.57
N THR A 418 4.03 20.90 4.49
CA THR A 418 2.73 20.27 4.32
C THR A 418 1.70 21.30 3.86
N ALA A 419 1.12 21.08 2.67
CA ALA A 419 0.07 21.91 2.10
C ALA A 419 -1.31 21.39 2.55
N THR A 420 -2.03 20.56 1.79
CA THR A 420 -3.38 20.12 2.21
C THR A 420 -3.39 19.07 3.34
N GLY A 421 -2.24 18.45 3.62
CA GLY A 421 -2.13 17.37 4.62
C GLY A 421 -2.46 15.98 4.10
N GLY A 422 -2.63 15.83 2.79
CA GLY A 422 -3.26 14.67 2.16
C GLY A 422 -4.54 15.06 1.44
N ILE A 423 -5.38 14.07 1.12
CA ILE A 423 -6.56 14.29 0.29
C ILE A 423 -7.65 15.12 1.00
N VAL A 424 -8.23 16.05 0.24
CA VAL A 424 -9.46 16.78 0.55
C VAL A 424 -10.58 16.17 -0.27
N THR A 425 -11.59 15.61 0.40
CA THR A 425 -12.71 14.92 -0.26
C THR A 425 -13.92 15.84 -0.38
N ILE A 426 -14.47 15.93 -1.60
CA ILE A 426 -15.71 16.65 -1.87
C ILE A 426 -16.89 15.70 -1.64
N THR A 427 -17.48 15.76 -0.46
CA THR A 427 -18.41 14.72 0.03
C THR A 427 -19.76 14.67 -0.70
N ASP A 428 -20.14 15.74 -1.39
CA ASP A 428 -21.36 15.88 -2.19
C ASP A 428 -21.09 15.87 -3.71
N SER A 429 -19.87 15.55 -4.13
CA SER A 429 -19.57 15.30 -5.55
C SER A 429 -20.12 13.94 -5.99
N ASN A 430 -20.77 13.93 -7.15
CA ASN A 430 -21.33 12.72 -7.76
C ASN A 430 -20.25 11.71 -8.13
N TRP A 431 -19.04 12.18 -8.45
CA TRP A 431 -17.87 11.31 -8.70
C TRP A 431 -17.20 10.81 -7.42
N LEU A 432 -17.55 11.34 -6.25
CA LEU A 432 -16.77 11.20 -5.01
C LEU A 432 -15.29 11.57 -5.25
N MET A 433 -15.10 12.78 -5.77
CA MET A 433 -13.82 13.35 -6.13
C MET A 433 -13.05 13.83 -4.90
N SER A 434 -11.74 13.61 -4.92
CA SER A 434 -10.81 14.15 -3.93
C SER A 434 -9.58 14.74 -4.62
N PHE A 435 -8.94 15.71 -3.99
CA PHE A 435 -7.70 16.31 -4.47
C PHE A 435 -6.67 16.46 -3.35
N THR A 436 -5.38 16.51 -3.67
CA THR A 436 -4.31 16.73 -2.70
C THR A 436 -3.21 17.61 -3.28
N ILE A 437 -2.60 18.41 -2.41
CA ILE A 437 -1.36 19.12 -2.65
C ILE A 437 -0.39 18.62 -1.59
N ASN A 438 0.58 17.81 -2.02
CA ASN A 438 1.69 17.40 -1.17
C ASN A 438 2.67 18.57 -1.00
N ARG A 439 3.74 18.36 -0.22
CA ARG A 439 4.86 19.32 -0.15
C ARG A 439 5.36 19.62 -1.56
N GLN A 440 5.63 20.91 -1.83
CA GLN A 440 6.12 21.38 -3.11
C GLN A 440 7.56 21.90 -2.93
N PRO A 441 8.50 21.56 -3.82
CA PRO A 441 8.27 20.89 -5.09
C PRO A 441 8.02 19.38 -4.95
N HIS A 442 7.11 18.83 -5.75
CA HIS A 442 6.84 17.38 -5.81
C HIS A 442 7.79 16.64 -6.77
N TYR A 443 8.42 17.38 -7.69
CA TYR A 443 9.50 16.92 -8.56
C TYR A 443 10.77 17.73 -8.31
N PRO A 444 11.97 17.14 -8.30
CA PRO A 444 13.21 17.88 -8.04
C PRO A 444 13.46 19.06 -8.97
N THR A 445 12.94 19.03 -10.21
CA THR A 445 13.11 20.08 -11.22
C THR A 445 11.85 20.91 -11.46
N GLN A 446 10.92 20.91 -10.52
CA GLN A 446 9.69 21.72 -10.60
C GLN A 446 10.02 23.20 -10.38
N PRO A 447 9.57 24.12 -11.27
CA PRO A 447 9.76 25.55 -11.09
C PRO A 447 9.09 26.10 -9.82
N ASP A 448 9.66 27.16 -9.26
CA ASP A 448 9.18 27.79 -8.01
C ASP A 448 7.75 28.34 -8.09
N ASP A 449 7.29 28.72 -9.30
CA ASP A 449 5.95 29.26 -9.55
C ASP A 449 4.91 28.17 -9.88
N ILE A 450 5.32 26.89 -9.93
CA ILE A 450 4.44 25.78 -10.30
C ILE A 450 4.03 25.00 -9.06
N LEU A 451 2.75 24.67 -8.95
CA LEU A 451 2.22 23.65 -8.04
C LEU A 451 1.82 22.40 -8.81
N VAL A 452 2.12 21.22 -8.26
CA VAL A 452 1.58 19.96 -8.74
C VAL A 452 0.48 19.50 -7.80
N VAL A 453 -0.73 19.42 -8.34
CA VAL A 453 -1.95 18.99 -7.63
C VAL A 453 -2.42 17.67 -8.21
N TRP A 454 -2.82 16.74 -7.35
CA TRP A 454 -3.34 15.45 -7.76
C TRP A 454 -4.82 15.34 -7.43
N VAL A 455 -5.60 14.87 -8.39
CA VAL A 455 -7.06 14.68 -8.29
C VAL A 455 -7.39 13.25 -8.67
N TYR A 456 -8.36 12.64 -8.01
CA TYR A 456 -8.96 11.40 -8.46
C TYR A 456 -10.42 11.32 -8.02
N ALA A 457 -11.17 10.41 -8.61
CA ALA A 457 -12.52 10.13 -8.17
C ALA A 457 -12.80 8.63 -8.15
N LEU A 458 -13.59 8.19 -7.17
CA LEU A 458 -13.92 6.78 -6.97
C LEU A 458 -15.01 6.33 -7.95
N TYR A 459 -16.07 7.13 -8.11
CA TYR A 459 -17.20 6.77 -8.95
C TYR A 459 -16.97 7.17 -10.41
N ILE A 460 -16.77 6.17 -11.26
CA ILE A 460 -16.59 6.35 -12.71
C ILE A 460 -17.88 6.18 -13.52
N ASP A 461 -18.99 5.77 -12.88
CA ASP A 461 -20.29 5.49 -13.52
C ASP A 461 -21.33 6.60 -13.31
N LYS A 462 -20.97 7.69 -12.62
CA LYS A 462 -21.89 8.80 -12.30
C LYS A 462 -21.64 10.03 -13.17
N PRO A 463 -22.68 10.71 -13.67
CA PRO A 463 -22.52 12.04 -14.25
C PRO A 463 -22.10 13.04 -13.17
N GLY A 464 -21.26 14.00 -13.52
CA GLY A 464 -20.86 15.09 -12.63
C GLY A 464 -22.04 15.97 -12.21
N ASN A 465 -21.82 16.79 -11.18
CA ASN A 465 -22.74 17.79 -10.69
C ASN A 465 -22.89 18.95 -11.69
N TYR A 466 -21.79 19.40 -12.29
CA TYR A 466 -21.77 20.49 -13.27
C TYR A 466 -21.59 19.95 -14.70
N VAL A 467 -20.55 19.16 -14.92
CA VAL A 467 -20.31 18.46 -16.19
C VAL A 467 -21.15 17.19 -16.21
N GLN A 468 -22.20 17.18 -17.02
CA GLN A 468 -23.17 16.07 -17.15
C GLN A 468 -22.61 14.85 -17.92
N LYS A 469 -21.41 14.40 -17.57
CA LYS A 469 -20.69 13.25 -18.12
C LYS A 469 -20.04 12.44 -17.00
N THR A 470 -19.73 11.18 -17.25
CA THR A 470 -18.85 10.43 -16.33
C THR A 470 -17.43 10.98 -16.41
N MET A 471 -16.65 10.89 -15.32
CA MET A 471 -15.27 11.40 -15.31
C MET A 471 -14.40 10.79 -16.42
N THR A 472 -14.67 9.54 -16.82
CA THR A 472 -13.96 8.82 -17.90
C THR A 472 -14.23 9.38 -19.30
N GLN A 473 -15.35 10.06 -19.49
CA GLN A 473 -15.70 10.73 -20.75
C GLN A 473 -15.16 12.16 -20.83
N CYS A 474 -14.64 12.70 -19.72
CA CYS A 474 -14.21 14.07 -19.62
C CYS A 474 -12.78 14.28 -20.15
N THR A 475 -12.59 15.38 -20.88
CA THR A 475 -11.29 15.99 -21.10
C THR A 475 -10.73 16.58 -19.80
N GLY A 476 -9.44 16.92 -19.77
CA GLY A 476 -8.84 17.57 -18.60
C GLY A 476 -9.49 18.92 -18.26
N ASN A 477 -9.90 19.71 -19.26
CA ASN A 477 -10.61 20.98 -19.04
C ASN A 477 -11.98 20.76 -18.40
N GLU A 478 -12.69 19.70 -18.78
CA GLU A 478 -13.99 19.37 -18.16
C GLU A 478 -13.84 18.89 -16.72
N ILE A 479 -12.76 18.16 -16.40
CA ILE A 479 -12.45 17.81 -15.00
C ILE A 479 -12.14 19.08 -14.20
N LEU A 480 -11.43 20.06 -14.78
CA LEU A 480 -11.23 21.37 -14.14
C LEU A 480 -12.55 22.10 -13.91
N SER A 481 -13.48 22.07 -14.88
CA SER A 481 -14.80 22.69 -14.71
C SER A 481 -15.57 22.10 -13.54
N GLU A 482 -15.58 20.76 -13.42
CA GLU A 482 -16.23 20.07 -12.31
C GLU A 482 -15.56 20.40 -10.96
N LEU A 483 -14.22 20.41 -10.93
CA LEU A 483 -13.48 20.81 -9.72
C LEU A 483 -13.78 22.26 -9.35
N CYS A 484 -13.76 23.18 -10.30
CA CYS A 484 -14.06 24.60 -10.07
C CYS A 484 -15.50 24.79 -9.56
N TYR A 485 -16.48 24.04 -10.07
CA TYR A 485 -17.84 24.05 -9.52
C TYR A 485 -17.85 23.76 -8.02
N HIS A 486 -17.17 22.69 -7.60
CA HIS A 486 -17.10 22.29 -6.20
C HIS A 486 -16.24 23.21 -5.34
N LEU A 487 -15.44 24.10 -5.94
CA LEU A 487 -14.64 25.10 -5.26
C LEU A 487 -15.22 26.52 -5.38
N ASP A 488 -16.42 26.68 -5.95
CA ASP A 488 -17.08 27.96 -6.21
C ASP A 488 -16.27 28.93 -7.10
N LEU A 489 -15.63 28.38 -8.14
CA LEU A 489 -14.77 29.11 -9.10
C LEU A 489 -15.31 29.09 -10.54
N GLU A 490 -16.60 28.81 -10.74
CA GLU A 490 -17.20 28.69 -12.09
C GLU A 490 -17.01 29.96 -12.93
N ASN A 491 -17.05 31.13 -12.28
CA ASN A 491 -16.91 32.43 -12.94
C ASN A 491 -15.44 32.77 -13.30
N GLN A 492 -14.48 31.98 -12.80
CA GLN A 492 -13.04 32.16 -13.03
C GLN A 492 -12.45 31.04 -13.91
N LEU A 493 -13.30 30.18 -14.49
CA LEU A 493 -12.87 28.98 -15.19
C LEU A 493 -11.89 29.25 -16.34
N GLU A 494 -12.05 30.36 -17.07
CA GLU A 494 -11.12 30.75 -18.15
C GLU A 494 -9.70 30.96 -17.62
N ASN A 495 -9.54 31.72 -16.52
CA ASN A 495 -8.25 31.91 -15.85
C ASN A 495 -7.64 30.57 -15.41
N VAL A 496 -8.46 29.68 -14.85
CA VAL A 496 -8.01 28.37 -14.38
C VAL A 496 -7.53 27.49 -15.53
N ILE A 497 -8.28 27.43 -16.64
CA ILE A 497 -7.93 26.62 -17.81
C ILE A 497 -6.63 27.13 -18.46
N GLU A 498 -6.48 28.45 -18.62
CA GLU A 498 -5.27 29.04 -19.23
C GLU A 498 -3.99 28.76 -18.42
N ASN A 499 -4.11 28.63 -17.10
CA ASN A 499 -2.99 28.50 -16.18
C ASN A 499 -2.78 27.07 -15.65
N THR A 500 -3.53 26.08 -16.14
CA THR A 500 -3.45 24.71 -15.63
C THR A 500 -3.32 23.68 -16.73
N ILE A 501 -2.18 22.99 -16.78
CA ILE A 501 -2.01 21.82 -17.64
C ILE A 501 -2.53 20.59 -16.91
N VAL A 502 -3.39 19.81 -17.56
CA VAL A 502 -4.02 18.62 -17.00
C VAL A 502 -3.61 17.40 -17.79
N ARG A 503 -3.11 16.38 -17.09
CA ARG A 503 -2.89 15.04 -17.63
C ARG A 503 -3.69 14.02 -16.84
N THR A 504 -4.56 13.28 -17.51
CA THR A 504 -5.40 12.26 -16.89
C THR A 504 -4.81 10.87 -17.08
N ALA A 505 -5.08 9.97 -16.14
CA ALA A 505 -4.74 8.56 -16.23
C ALA A 505 -5.95 7.72 -15.83
N PHE A 506 -6.58 7.08 -16.81
CA PHE A 506 -7.58 6.05 -16.57
C PHE A 506 -6.86 4.71 -16.40
N MET A 507 -7.05 4.09 -15.25
CA MET A 507 -6.34 2.87 -14.88
C MET A 507 -7.36 1.74 -14.68
N PRO A 508 -7.47 0.79 -15.62
CA PRO A 508 -8.56 -0.19 -15.62
C PRO A 508 -8.51 -1.19 -14.45
N TYR A 509 -7.34 -1.36 -13.82
CA TYR A 509 -7.12 -2.38 -12.78
C TYR A 509 -6.60 -1.80 -11.46
N ILE A 510 -6.74 -0.50 -11.23
CA ILE A 510 -6.11 0.20 -10.11
C ILE A 510 -6.59 -0.26 -8.74
N THR A 511 -7.80 -0.80 -8.60
CA THR A 511 -8.31 -1.41 -7.35
C THR A 511 -8.54 -2.91 -7.47
N SER A 512 -8.00 -3.55 -8.51
CA SER A 512 -8.18 -5.00 -8.75
C SER A 512 -7.78 -5.87 -7.57
N MET A 513 -6.73 -5.53 -6.82
CA MET A 513 -6.29 -6.28 -5.63
C MET A 513 -7.28 -6.23 -4.45
N PHE A 514 -8.23 -5.31 -4.47
CA PHE A 514 -9.31 -5.24 -3.48
C PHE A 514 -10.55 -6.01 -3.88
N LEU A 515 -10.61 -6.59 -5.08
CA LEU A 515 -11.76 -7.40 -5.47
C LEU A 515 -11.95 -8.59 -4.52
N PRO A 516 -13.20 -9.01 -4.26
CA PRO A 516 -13.49 -10.15 -3.40
C PRO A 516 -12.73 -11.40 -3.84
N ARG A 517 -12.19 -12.11 -2.85
CA ARG A 517 -11.40 -13.31 -3.06
C ARG A 517 -11.77 -14.38 -2.04
N ALA A 518 -11.39 -15.60 -2.37
CA ALA A 518 -11.45 -16.76 -1.51
C ALA A 518 -10.06 -17.36 -1.29
N THR A 519 -9.99 -18.33 -0.37
CA THR A 519 -8.77 -19.08 -0.12
C THR A 519 -8.25 -19.75 -1.41
N GLY A 520 -7.00 -19.45 -1.77
CA GLY A 520 -6.34 -20.01 -2.95
C GLY A 520 -6.42 -19.16 -4.21
N ASP A 521 -7.14 -18.04 -4.23
CA ASP A 521 -7.18 -17.14 -5.39
C ASP A 521 -5.87 -16.38 -5.59
N ARG A 522 -5.20 -16.02 -4.49
CA ARG A 522 -3.83 -15.49 -4.52
C ARG A 522 -2.85 -16.65 -4.27
N PRO A 523 -1.79 -16.81 -5.08
CA PRO A 523 -0.78 -17.81 -4.82
C PRO A 523 0.08 -17.41 -3.62
N GLU A 524 0.61 -18.42 -2.92
CA GLU A 524 1.69 -18.22 -1.95
C GLU A 524 2.96 -17.66 -2.64
N ILE A 525 3.75 -16.88 -1.92
CA ILE A 525 4.98 -16.21 -2.45
C ILE A 525 5.98 -17.21 -3.04
N VAL A 526 6.09 -18.40 -2.46
CA VAL A 526 6.76 -19.55 -3.08
C VAL A 526 5.74 -20.68 -3.07
N PRO A 527 5.02 -20.90 -4.18
CA PRO A 527 3.96 -21.90 -4.25
C PRO A 527 4.47 -23.31 -3.97
N GLU A 528 3.58 -24.18 -3.52
CA GLU A 528 3.93 -25.55 -3.15
C GLU A 528 4.65 -26.29 -4.28
N GLY A 529 5.80 -26.89 -3.95
CA GLY A 529 6.65 -27.63 -4.88
C GLY A 529 7.61 -26.77 -5.71
N CYS A 530 7.45 -25.44 -5.75
CA CYS A 530 8.38 -24.56 -6.46
C CYS A 530 9.76 -24.55 -5.81
N LYS A 531 10.81 -24.81 -6.59
CA LYS A 531 12.20 -24.85 -6.10
C LYS A 531 13.02 -23.62 -6.49
N ASN A 532 12.64 -22.94 -7.58
CA ASN A 532 13.38 -21.79 -8.11
C ASN A 532 12.48 -20.65 -8.61
N LEU A 533 11.20 -20.62 -8.22
CA LEU A 533 10.23 -19.59 -8.59
C LEU A 533 9.66 -18.92 -7.34
N GLY A 534 9.75 -17.59 -7.30
CA GLY A 534 9.08 -16.74 -6.32
C GLY A 534 8.12 -15.77 -7.00
N LEU A 535 6.97 -15.54 -6.38
CA LEU A 535 5.92 -14.63 -6.83
C LEU A 535 5.82 -13.48 -5.83
N VAL A 536 5.82 -12.24 -6.30
CA VAL A 536 5.90 -11.04 -5.46
C VAL A 536 4.88 -9.99 -5.89
N GLY A 537 4.66 -8.99 -5.03
CA GLY A 537 3.77 -7.87 -5.33
C GLY A 537 2.42 -7.97 -4.63
N GLN A 538 1.40 -7.38 -5.24
CA GLN A 538 0.13 -7.05 -4.59
C GLN A 538 -0.95 -8.15 -4.74
N PHE A 539 -0.64 -9.20 -5.47
CA PHE A 539 -1.59 -10.27 -5.81
C PHE A 539 -1.16 -11.64 -5.29
N VAL A 540 -0.24 -11.68 -4.33
CA VAL A 540 0.24 -12.90 -3.69
C VAL A 540 -0.14 -12.91 -2.22
N GLU A 541 -0.26 -14.10 -1.65
CA GLU A 541 -0.73 -14.27 -0.28
C GLU A 541 0.39 -13.93 0.72
N THR A 542 0.05 -13.10 1.71
CA THR A 542 0.82 -12.93 2.96
C THR A 542 -0.08 -13.29 4.14
N LYS A 543 0.47 -13.44 5.35
CA LYS A 543 -0.32 -13.90 6.49
C LYS A 543 -1.32 -12.86 6.99
N ASN A 544 -0.87 -11.63 7.23
CA ASN A 544 -1.70 -10.58 7.83
C ASN A 544 -1.49 -9.18 7.23
N ASP A 545 -0.55 -8.99 6.30
CA ASP A 545 -0.31 -7.67 5.71
C ASP A 545 -1.33 -7.33 4.63
N VAL A 546 -1.44 -6.05 4.33
CA VAL A 546 -2.44 -5.47 3.43
C VAL A 546 -1.85 -5.13 2.07
N VAL A 547 -2.64 -5.31 1.01
CA VAL A 547 -2.26 -4.90 -0.36
C VAL A 547 -2.41 -3.40 -0.57
N PHE A 548 -2.10 -2.85 -1.74
CA PHE A 548 -2.06 -1.40 -2.03
C PHE A 548 -0.95 -0.63 -1.29
N THR A 549 -0.04 -1.30 -0.61
CA THR A 549 1.07 -0.65 0.13
C THR A 549 2.41 -0.96 -0.50
N VAL A 550 3.34 -0.01 -0.39
CA VAL A 550 4.75 -0.26 -0.78
C VAL A 550 5.35 -1.34 0.13
N GLU A 551 4.99 -1.34 1.42
CA GLU A 551 5.40 -2.32 2.43
C GLU A 551 5.16 -3.78 1.97
N SER A 552 3.95 -4.12 1.50
CA SER A 552 3.65 -5.48 1.06
C SER A 552 4.47 -5.93 -0.15
N SER A 553 4.81 -5.01 -1.05
CA SER A 553 5.74 -5.31 -2.14
C SER A 553 7.14 -5.68 -1.63
N VAL A 554 7.64 -4.98 -0.60
CA VAL A 554 8.95 -5.27 -0.01
C VAL A 554 8.91 -6.57 0.82
N ARG A 555 7.84 -6.77 1.59
CA ARG A 555 7.59 -7.99 2.38
C ARG A 555 7.62 -9.25 1.51
N THR A 556 6.83 -9.25 0.43
CA THR A 556 6.74 -10.40 -0.48
C THR A 556 8.08 -10.70 -1.14
N ALA A 557 8.83 -9.67 -1.54
CA ALA A 557 10.18 -9.81 -2.06
C ALA A 557 11.16 -10.44 -1.06
N ARG A 558 11.16 -9.96 0.19
CA ARG A 558 12.00 -10.50 1.27
C ARG A 558 11.69 -11.97 1.54
N THR A 559 10.41 -12.30 1.61
CA THR A 559 9.94 -13.68 1.79
C THR A 559 10.36 -14.59 0.65
N ALA A 560 10.24 -14.14 -0.61
CA ALA A 560 10.62 -14.93 -1.78
C ALA A 560 12.09 -15.33 -1.70
N VAL A 561 12.98 -14.37 -1.44
CA VAL A 561 14.43 -14.63 -1.31
C VAL A 561 14.71 -15.62 -0.16
N TYR A 562 14.14 -15.39 1.02
CA TYR A 562 14.46 -16.22 2.18
C TYR A 562 13.97 -17.66 2.03
N LYS A 563 12.75 -17.87 1.49
CA LYS A 563 12.21 -19.22 1.24
C LYS A 563 13.00 -19.94 0.14
N LEU A 564 13.29 -19.29 -0.98
CA LEU A 564 14.01 -19.91 -2.11
C LEU A 564 15.45 -20.31 -1.77
N LEU A 565 16.11 -19.54 -0.91
CA LEU A 565 17.49 -19.80 -0.49
C LEU A 565 17.59 -20.67 0.77
N ASN A 566 16.45 -21.02 1.38
CA ASN A 566 16.36 -21.61 2.72
C ASN A 566 17.26 -20.87 3.72
N SER A 567 17.06 -19.55 3.80
CA SER A 567 17.87 -18.64 4.60
C SER A 567 17.70 -18.89 6.11
N ASN A 568 18.68 -18.47 6.91
CA ASN A 568 18.58 -18.39 8.37
C ASN A 568 17.68 -17.22 8.86
N LYS A 569 17.18 -16.40 7.94
CA LYS A 569 16.43 -15.18 8.22
C LYS A 569 14.92 -15.43 8.29
N GLN A 570 14.23 -14.67 9.14
CA GLN A 570 12.77 -14.57 9.13
C GLN A 570 12.32 -13.24 8.55
N VAL A 571 11.09 -13.22 8.04
CA VAL A 571 10.31 -12.01 7.79
C VAL A 571 9.29 -11.93 8.91
N PRO A 572 9.51 -11.11 9.97
CA PRO A 572 8.49 -10.91 11.00
C PRO A 572 7.17 -10.48 10.37
N ASP A 573 6.05 -10.81 11.00
CA ASP A 573 4.71 -10.42 10.59
C ASP A 573 4.50 -8.89 10.66
N ILE A 574 3.27 -8.40 10.50
CA ILE A 574 2.95 -6.98 10.74
C ILE A 574 3.28 -6.58 12.19
N ALA A 575 3.57 -5.30 12.43
CA ALA A 575 3.86 -4.81 13.78
C ALA A 575 2.68 -5.11 14.74
N GLY A 576 2.98 -5.68 15.90
CA GLY A 576 2.01 -6.14 16.92
C GLY A 576 1.19 -5.04 17.63
N THR A 577 1.07 -3.87 17.01
CA THR A 577 0.41 -2.67 17.56
C THR A 577 -1.05 -2.88 17.96
N GLN A 578 -1.78 -3.80 17.32
CA GLN A 578 -3.16 -4.13 17.65
C GLN A 578 -3.30 -4.86 19.00
N TYR A 579 -2.22 -5.45 19.51
CA TYR A 579 -2.17 -6.13 20.80
C TYR A 579 -1.76 -5.19 21.94
N ASP A 580 -1.37 -3.95 21.62
CA ASP A 580 -1.05 -2.93 22.60
C ASP A 580 -2.34 -2.37 23.21
N ILE A 581 -2.52 -2.55 24.52
CA ILE A 581 -3.71 -2.08 25.25
C ILE A 581 -3.94 -0.58 25.10
N ARG A 582 -2.88 0.22 24.96
CA ARG A 582 -2.98 1.67 24.75
C ARG A 582 -3.69 1.97 23.43
N GLN A 583 -3.33 1.22 22.38
CA GLN A 583 -3.90 1.39 21.05
C GLN A 583 -5.34 0.87 20.99
N LEU A 584 -5.63 -0.25 21.66
CA LEU A 584 -7.00 -0.80 21.76
C LEU A 584 -7.96 0.19 22.42
N LEU A 585 -7.58 0.76 23.58
CA LEU A 585 -8.41 1.72 24.30
C LEU A 585 -8.58 3.02 23.51
N LYS A 586 -7.49 3.51 22.89
CA LYS A 586 -7.52 4.69 22.01
C LYS A 586 -8.45 4.48 20.80
N ALA A 587 -8.35 3.34 20.12
CA ALA A 587 -9.19 3.00 18.99
C ALA A 587 -10.67 2.91 19.38
N THR A 588 -10.96 2.26 20.50
CA THR A 588 -12.34 2.14 21.03
C THR A 588 -12.93 3.52 21.32
N LYS A 589 -12.15 4.41 21.95
CA LYS A 589 -12.54 5.80 22.23
C LYS A 589 -12.77 6.60 20.95
N ALA A 590 -11.87 6.46 19.97
CA ALA A 590 -11.96 7.15 18.69
C ALA A 590 -13.20 6.73 17.88
N LEU A 591 -13.51 5.42 17.83
CA LEU A 591 -14.70 4.87 17.16
C LEU A 591 -16.02 5.38 17.76
N ASN A 592 -15.99 5.82 19.02
CA ASN A 592 -17.13 6.39 19.73
C ASN A 592 -17.04 7.93 19.80
N ASP A 593 -16.44 8.59 18.80
CA ASP A 593 -16.34 10.05 18.70
C ASP A 593 -15.72 10.72 19.94
N ASN A 594 -14.72 10.06 20.53
CA ASN A 594 -14.05 10.47 21.76
C ASN A 594 -14.97 10.56 23.00
N MET A 595 -16.18 9.98 22.93
CA MET A 595 -17.09 9.86 24.07
C MET A 595 -16.79 8.61 24.91
N PRO A 596 -17.10 8.61 26.21
CA PRO A 596 -16.91 7.43 27.06
C PRO A 596 -17.54 6.15 26.47
N PHE A 597 -16.74 5.09 26.35
CA PHE A 597 -17.22 3.79 25.87
C PHE A 597 -17.61 2.86 27.03
N PRO A 598 -18.47 1.84 26.81
CA PRO A 598 -18.84 0.88 27.85
C PRO A 598 -17.62 0.24 28.52
N GLY A 599 -17.52 0.36 29.85
CA GLY A 599 -16.39 -0.15 30.64
C GLY A 599 -15.28 0.87 30.94
N GLU A 600 -15.24 2.02 30.24
CA GLU A 600 -14.21 3.04 30.45
C GLU A 600 -14.21 3.60 31.87
N SER A 601 -15.38 3.90 32.45
CA SER A 601 -15.47 4.42 33.83
C SER A 601 -14.93 3.43 34.87
N ILE A 602 -15.09 2.12 34.63
CA ILE A 602 -14.54 1.07 35.50
C ILE A 602 -13.01 1.07 35.38
N LEU A 603 -12.48 1.09 34.16
CA LEU A 603 -11.03 1.17 33.92
C LEU A 603 -10.43 2.43 34.55
N ARG A 604 -11.07 3.59 34.40
CA ARG A 604 -10.63 4.85 35.02
C ARG A 604 -10.59 4.75 36.54
N LYS A 605 -11.61 4.18 37.20
CA LYS A 605 -11.60 4.01 38.65
C LYS A 605 -10.45 3.12 39.13
N VAL A 606 -10.09 2.09 38.36
CA VAL A 606 -9.02 1.15 38.70
C VAL A 606 -7.63 1.75 38.44
N LEU A 607 -7.45 2.49 37.34
CA LEU A 607 -6.13 2.88 36.84
C LEU A 607 -5.74 4.34 37.13
N LYS A 608 -6.68 5.22 37.47
CA LYS A 608 -6.38 6.61 37.85
C LYS A 608 -5.50 6.66 39.11
N ASN A 609 -4.51 7.54 39.14
CA ASN A 609 -3.49 7.64 40.20
C ASN A 609 -2.63 6.37 40.37
N THR A 610 -2.50 5.56 39.31
CA THR A 610 -1.60 4.40 39.28
C THR A 610 -0.52 4.58 38.22
N TYR A 611 0.47 3.69 38.18
CA TYR A 611 1.47 3.64 37.11
C TYR A 611 0.84 3.60 35.71
N PHE A 612 -0.30 2.93 35.56
CA PHE A 612 -0.98 2.72 34.28
C PHE A 612 -1.97 3.83 33.90
N GLU A 613 -2.02 4.95 34.62
CA GLU A 613 -2.95 6.04 34.30
C GLU A 613 -2.84 6.52 32.85
N HIS A 614 -1.61 6.60 32.33
CA HIS A 614 -1.30 7.04 30.95
C HIS A 614 -1.86 6.13 29.85
N ILE A 615 -2.35 4.91 30.15
CA ILE A 615 -3.00 4.05 29.15
C ILE A 615 -4.47 4.42 28.94
N LEU A 616 -5.06 5.18 29.87
CA LEU A 616 -6.42 5.71 29.72
C LEU A 616 -6.41 6.75 28.59
N PRO A 617 -7.32 6.66 27.60
CA PRO A 617 -7.37 7.66 26.54
C PRO A 617 -7.75 9.04 27.12
N ASN A 618 -7.46 10.13 26.40
CA ASN A 618 -7.82 11.47 26.87
C ASN A 618 -9.33 11.61 27.06
N ASN A 619 -9.74 12.42 28.04
CA ASN A 619 -11.14 12.68 28.34
C ASN A 619 -11.35 14.18 28.57
N ASP A 620 -12.05 14.83 27.64
CA ASP A 620 -12.38 16.25 27.77
C ASP A 620 -13.60 16.48 28.70
N GLN A 621 -14.28 15.40 29.12
CA GLN A 621 -15.46 15.45 29.99
C GLN A 621 -15.18 14.74 31.32
N THR A 622 -14.77 15.51 32.33
CA THR A 622 -14.57 15.05 33.70
C THR A 622 -15.90 15.03 34.46
N GLU A 623 -16.58 13.89 34.50
CA GLU A 623 -17.56 13.61 35.55
C GLU A 623 -17.07 12.45 36.41
N GLU A 624 -16.83 12.70 37.70
CA GLU A 624 -16.56 11.66 38.68
C GLU A 624 -17.89 11.07 39.17
N HIS A 625 -18.12 9.78 38.88
CA HIS A 625 -19.35 9.09 39.27
C HIS A 625 -19.19 8.34 40.61
N HIS A 626 -20.25 8.38 41.44
CA HIS A 626 -20.33 7.72 42.75
C HIS A 626 -20.36 6.18 42.68
N GLU A 627 -20.08 5.48 43.79
CA GLU A 627 -20.00 4.01 43.83
C GLU A 627 -21.26 3.26 43.39
N SER A 628 -22.45 3.81 43.60
CA SER A 628 -23.73 3.23 43.13
C SER A 628 -23.80 3.08 41.61
N PHE A 629 -23.07 3.94 40.87
CA PHE A 629 -22.98 3.92 39.42
C PHE A 629 -22.16 2.73 38.88
N ILE A 630 -21.33 2.09 39.70
CA ILE A 630 -20.43 1.01 39.25
C ILE A 630 -21.20 -0.26 38.96
N SER A 631 -22.16 -0.61 39.82
CA SER A 631 -23.02 -1.77 39.61
C SER A 631 -23.81 -1.63 38.29
N GLU A 632 -24.29 -0.41 38.01
CA GLU A 632 -24.97 -0.08 36.76
C GLU A 632 -24.04 -0.19 35.54
N GLN A 633 -22.82 0.38 35.62
CA GLN A 633 -21.83 0.29 34.54
C GLN A 633 -21.36 -1.14 34.28
N PHE A 634 -21.23 -1.95 35.33
CA PHE A 634 -20.89 -3.36 35.20
C PHE A 634 -22.03 -4.15 34.53
N GLY A 635 -23.29 -3.86 34.89
CA GLY A 635 -24.47 -4.40 34.20
C GLY A 635 -24.49 -4.04 32.71
N LYS A 636 -24.27 -2.78 32.36
CA LYS A 636 -24.18 -2.32 30.96
C LYS A 636 -23.04 -3.00 30.19
N LEU A 637 -21.89 -3.22 30.82
CA LEU A 637 -20.77 -3.94 30.21
C LEU A 637 -21.13 -5.41 29.95
N GLN A 638 -21.79 -6.07 30.90
CA GLN A 638 -22.26 -7.45 30.72
C GLN A 638 -23.29 -7.57 29.60
N GLU A 639 -24.24 -6.63 29.50
CA GLU A 639 -25.22 -6.58 28.42
C GLU A 639 -24.56 -6.37 27.05
N TRP A 640 -23.60 -5.44 26.97
CA TRP A 640 -22.81 -5.23 25.76
C TRP A 640 -22.02 -6.48 25.36
N ALA A 641 -21.35 -7.13 26.32
CA ALA A 641 -20.60 -8.36 26.07
C ALA A 641 -21.48 -9.51 25.60
N LYS A 642 -22.74 -9.60 26.04
CA LYS A 642 -23.74 -10.56 25.54
C LYS A 642 -24.20 -10.27 24.11
N SER A 643 -24.01 -9.05 23.61
CA SER A 643 -24.42 -8.62 22.27
C SER A 643 -23.37 -8.85 21.18
N LEU A 644 -22.12 -9.08 21.59
CA LEU A 644 -21.04 -9.55 20.73
C LEU A 644 -21.33 -10.98 20.26
#